data_AF-A0A356QTE9-F1
#
_entry.id   AF-A0A356QTE9-F1
#
_cell.length_a   1.000
_cell.length_b   1.000
_cell.length_c   1.000
_cell.angle_alpha   90.00
_cell.angle_beta   90.00
_cell.angle_gamma   90.00
#
_symmetry.space_group_name_H-M   'P 1'
#
loop_
_entity.id
_entity.type
_entity.pdbx_description
1 polymer ?
#
loop_
_entity_poly.entity_id
_entity_poly.type
_entity_poly.pdbx_seq_one_letter_code
_entity_poly.pdbx_strand_id
1 'polypeptide(L)'
;MQPIRKLLVANRSEIAIRVFRSAHELGMRTVAIYAHEDRFSLHRFKADEAYLVGRSGEPLRSYLDIDGIVSLAKEHNVDAIHPGYGFLSENAQFARACGEAGIIFVGPRVELLENLGDKTAARELAERAGVPILAGSSRALESLEDAVKTAEELGFPVMLKAAHGGGGRGMRIVRSKADLPAALESAQRESKTAFGSTSVFIEKFIERARHIEVQLLGDTHGNLVHLYERDCSVQRRHQKVVEVAPAPNISPTIRDQICDAAIAIGRTANYENAGTVEFLVDADADRFYFIEVNPRIQVEHTVTEEITGVDIVRRQLQIAAGKKLTDPEIGLGDQSAIRTMGAAIQCRVTTEDPENRFLPDYGRITAYRSASGMGIRLDAGTAFSGAVVTPYFDSLLVKVTARGLSHVETAGHIERCLQEFRVRGVKTNIPFLINLVTHPEFLAGNCTTRFIDETPSLFDFPIRQDRATRLLSFLAETIVNGNPLMKNRQPVVRRSPARVPEFDSQQAPPAGSRTKLLELGPEKFSATLRSHKGLYLTDTTMRDAHQSLLATRMRSYDMIAVADAYARLANGLFSLEMWGGATFDTAMRFLKECPWERLTRLREKVPNILFQMLLRASNAVGYTNYPDNVVQGFVKESASAGIDVFRVFDPLNWVPNMEVAITAVQESGALCEATVCYTGDVLDPKRDKYTLKYYVDLAKELEKRGAHLLAIKDMAGLCKPFAAGRLAKALHDEVGLPIHFHTHDTSGAALASCLEAARHGASIVDASMAPFAGLTSQPNLNALVEATRNTDLDTGLDPEPLRHLTHYWGAVREHYSPFECGMKAPDADLYLHEMPGGQFTNLLEQARALGLTDRWEDVCRTYAEVNQLLGDIVKVTPTSKAVGDLALLLVTNEMKASELLESTREIAFPESVVDLLSGRMGQPPGGFPTEVVARVVRNQTIIEGRPGATLPPANIKDATAEVTALVGREATPREVSSWLLYSRVFQDFAEHRAKYGDVAVLPTPAFLEGPKPGEELFVDIEPGKTLVIRLLTVGEAHADGTRTVFFELNGQPRSVSVVDRTLEGTIQ
;
A
#
# COMPACT_ATOMS: atom_id res chain seq x y z
N MET A 1 38.84 -45.04 -25.45
CA MET A 1 38.18 -44.62 -24.20
C MET A 1 36.89 -45.40 -24.02
N GLN A 2 36.52 -45.75 -22.79
CA GLN A 2 35.19 -46.32 -22.52
C GLN A 2 34.13 -45.20 -22.58
N PRO A 3 32.93 -45.47 -23.10
CA PRO A 3 31.85 -44.48 -23.11
C PRO A 3 31.41 -44.17 -21.68
N ILE A 4 31.19 -42.88 -21.38
CA ILE A 4 30.68 -42.42 -20.08
C ILE A 4 29.23 -42.90 -19.94
N ARG A 5 28.95 -43.73 -18.94
CA ARG A 5 27.61 -44.24 -18.62
C ARG A 5 27.05 -43.60 -17.35
N LYS A 6 27.91 -43.28 -16.38
CA LYS A 6 27.53 -42.62 -15.12
C LYS A 6 28.42 -41.40 -14.84
N LEU A 7 27.79 -40.25 -14.65
CA LEU A 7 28.43 -38.96 -14.41
C LEU A 7 28.07 -38.43 -13.01
N LEU A 8 29.09 -38.09 -12.21
CA LEU A 8 28.90 -37.33 -10.98
C LEU A 8 29.16 -35.85 -11.24
N VAL A 9 28.35 -34.97 -10.63
CA VAL A 9 28.61 -33.52 -10.65
C VAL A 9 29.12 -33.08 -9.29
N ALA A 10 30.38 -32.65 -9.24
CA ALA A 10 31.03 -32.18 -8.01
C ALA A 10 30.69 -30.69 -7.75
N ASN A 11 29.40 -30.38 -7.72
CA ASN A 11 28.88 -29.02 -7.57
C ASN A 11 27.43 -29.03 -7.04
N ARG A 12 26.82 -27.86 -6.92
CA ARG A 12 25.46 -27.64 -6.39
C ARG A 12 24.64 -26.69 -7.27
N SER A 13 23.42 -26.39 -6.83
CA SER A 13 22.57 -25.33 -7.40
C SER A 13 22.31 -25.50 -8.92
N GLU A 14 22.23 -24.38 -9.65
CA GLU A 14 21.83 -24.33 -11.06
C GLU A 14 22.77 -25.13 -11.96
N ILE A 15 24.10 -25.05 -11.75
CA ILE A 15 25.07 -25.67 -12.66
C ILE A 15 25.04 -27.20 -12.55
N ALA A 16 24.78 -27.74 -11.36
CA ALA A 16 24.57 -29.17 -11.20
C ALA A 16 23.34 -29.63 -12.01
N ILE A 17 22.23 -28.90 -11.91
CA ILE A 17 21.01 -29.17 -12.69
C ILE A 17 21.26 -29.04 -14.19
N ARG A 18 22.00 -28.01 -14.62
CA ARG A 18 22.37 -27.78 -16.01
C ARG A 18 23.17 -28.94 -16.59
N VAL A 19 24.12 -29.49 -15.84
CA VAL A 19 24.92 -30.64 -16.26
C VAL A 19 24.09 -31.93 -16.26
N PHE A 20 23.24 -32.15 -15.25
CA PHE A 20 22.35 -33.31 -15.22
C PHE A 20 21.42 -33.35 -16.44
N ARG A 21 20.91 -32.19 -16.90
CA ARG A 21 20.09 -32.10 -18.12
C ARG A 21 20.83 -32.62 -19.35
N SER A 22 22.03 -32.09 -19.67
CA SER A 22 22.79 -32.57 -20.83
C SER A 22 23.25 -34.02 -20.70
N ALA A 23 23.61 -34.46 -19.48
CA ALA A 23 23.98 -35.85 -19.23
C ALA A 23 22.81 -36.81 -19.48
N HIS A 24 21.61 -36.46 -18.99
CA HIS A 24 20.39 -37.22 -19.22
C HIS A 24 20.02 -37.28 -20.70
N GLU A 25 20.10 -36.16 -21.43
CA GLU A 25 19.87 -36.08 -22.88
C GLU A 25 20.92 -36.84 -23.72
N LEU A 26 22.05 -37.20 -23.12
CA LEU A 26 23.07 -38.10 -23.70
C LEU A 26 22.90 -39.55 -23.25
N GLY A 27 21.89 -39.87 -22.43
CA GLY A 27 21.61 -41.21 -21.92
C GLY A 27 22.52 -41.64 -20.76
N MET A 28 23.17 -40.71 -20.07
CA MET A 28 24.02 -40.98 -18.91
C MET A 28 23.19 -40.99 -17.62
N ARG A 29 23.53 -41.90 -16.68
CA ARG A 29 23.09 -41.86 -15.28
C ARG A 29 23.81 -40.74 -14.55
N THR A 30 23.12 -40.07 -13.64
CA THR A 30 23.60 -38.86 -12.96
C THR A 30 23.69 -39.05 -11.45
N VAL A 31 24.77 -38.51 -10.85
CA VAL A 31 25.01 -38.55 -9.39
C VAL A 31 25.23 -37.15 -8.85
N ALA A 32 24.45 -36.76 -7.85
CA ALA A 32 24.63 -35.54 -7.09
C ALA A 32 25.38 -35.79 -5.78
N ILE A 33 26.13 -34.79 -5.33
CA ILE A 33 26.64 -34.69 -3.96
C ILE A 33 25.95 -33.53 -3.24
N TYR A 34 25.71 -33.64 -1.94
CA TYR A 34 25.14 -32.54 -1.17
C TYR A 34 25.71 -32.49 0.25
N ALA A 35 25.87 -31.29 0.80
CA ALA A 35 26.18 -31.08 2.22
C ALA A 35 24.90 -31.18 3.09
N HIS A 36 25.03 -31.37 4.41
CA HIS A 36 23.87 -31.48 5.31
C HIS A 36 22.95 -30.25 5.27
N GLU A 37 23.56 -29.07 5.17
CA GLU A 37 22.88 -27.77 5.07
C GLU A 37 22.11 -27.63 3.74
N ASP A 38 22.52 -28.37 2.71
CA ASP A 38 21.96 -28.33 1.35
C ASP A 38 20.98 -29.50 1.08
N ARG A 39 20.57 -30.24 2.11
CA ARG A 39 19.70 -31.43 1.99
C ARG A 39 18.34 -31.18 1.33
N PHE A 40 17.89 -29.92 1.27
CA PHE A 40 16.64 -29.50 0.60
C PHE A 40 16.89 -28.77 -0.73
N SER A 41 18.13 -28.67 -1.18
CA SER A 41 18.51 -28.00 -2.42
C SER A 41 17.96 -28.77 -3.64
N LEU A 42 17.49 -28.02 -4.64
CA LEU A 42 16.78 -28.60 -5.78
C LEU A 42 17.62 -29.61 -6.57
N HIS A 43 18.92 -29.33 -6.73
CA HIS A 43 19.84 -30.16 -7.53
C HIS A 43 19.93 -31.61 -7.04
N ARG A 44 19.83 -31.82 -5.72
CA ARG A 44 19.82 -33.16 -5.11
C ARG A 44 18.73 -34.05 -5.71
N PHE A 45 17.56 -33.48 -5.99
CA PHE A 45 16.40 -34.21 -6.49
C PHE A 45 16.32 -34.26 -8.03
N LYS A 46 17.36 -33.76 -8.73
CA LYS A 46 17.44 -33.76 -10.20
C LYS A 46 18.42 -34.77 -10.76
N ALA A 47 19.22 -35.41 -9.92
CA ALA A 47 20.07 -36.55 -10.29
C ALA A 47 19.34 -37.89 -10.06
N ASP A 48 19.81 -38.95 -10.71
CA ASP A 48 19.30 -40.32 -10.51
C ASP A 48 19.68 -40.88 -9.14
N GLU A 49 20.85 -40.49 -8.62
CA GLU A 49 21.38 -40.85 -7.31
C GLU A 49 21.93 -39.60 -6.60
N ALA A 50 21.86 -39.55 -5.27
CA ALA A 50 22.40 -38.41 -4.51
C ALA A 50 22.96 -38.82 -3.15
N TYR A 51 24.19 -38.38 -2.84
CA TYR A 51 24.92 -38.80 -1.66
C TYR A 51 25.39 -37.62 -0.79
N LEU A 52 25.34 -37.81 0.52
CA LEU A 52 25.81 -36.82 1.49
C LEU A 52 27.35 -36.80 1.46
N VAL A 53 27.93 -35.60 1.41
CA VAL A 53 29.38 -35.38 1.55
C VAL A 53 29.68 -34.50 2.77
N GLY A 54 30.85 -34.72 3.37
CA GLY A 54 31.33 -33.98 4.54
C GLY A 54 30.52 -34.21 5.82
N ARG A 55 30.55 -33.23 6.74
CA ARG A 55 29.92 -33.29 8.07
C ARG A 55 29.01 -32.08 8.29
N SER A 56 28.00 -32.25 9.14
CA SER A 56 27.14 -31.15 9.57
C SER A 56 27.98 -30.03 10.19
N GLY A 57 27.69 -28.78 9.83
CA GLY A 57 28.42 -27.59 10.26
C GLY A 57 29.54 -27.15 9.32
N GLU A 58 29.84 -27.91 8.25
CA GLU A 58 30.94 -27.63 7.33
C GLU A 58 30.46 -27.47 5.86
N PRO A 59 29.55 -26.53 5.55
CA PRO A 59 28.83 -26.49 4.28
C PRO A 59 29.73 -26.34 3.05
N LEU A 60 30.67 -25.38 3.06
CA LEU A 60 31.59 -25.15 1.94
C LEU A 60 32.69 -26.21 1.86
N ARG A 61 33.26 -26.59 3.01
CA ARG A 61 34.34 -27.58 3.09
C ARG A 61 33.90 -28.93 2.54
N SER A 62 32.63 -29.30 2.74
CA SER A 62 32.04 -30.54 2.22
C SER A 62 32.11 -30.65 0.69
N TYR A 63 31.98 -29.54 -0.03
CA TYR A 63 32.13 -29.50 -1.50
C TYR A 63 33.58 -29.34 -1.98
N LEU A 64 34.52 -29.15 -1.06
CA LEU A 64 35.96 -29.04 -1.33
C LEU A 64 36.74 -30.30 -0.90
N ASP A 65 36.04 -31.32 -0.41
CA ASP A 65 36.64 -32.59 0.08
C ASP A 65 36.99 -33.51 -1.09
N ILE A 66 38.18 -33.32 -1.67
CA ILE A 66 38.70 -34.10 -2.80
C ILE A 66 38.66 -35.61 -2.50
N ASP A 67 39.21 -36.04 -1.37
CA ASP A 67 39.33 -37.45 -1.02
C ASP A 67 37.97 -38.11 -0.82
N GLY A 68 37.06 -37.42 -0.14
CA GLY A 68 35.68 -37.88 0.06
C GLY A 68 34.91 -38.02 -1.25
N ILE A 69 34.99 -37.02 -2.13
CA ILE A 69 34.29 -37.01 -3.42
C ILE A 69 34.82 -38.11 -4.35
N VAL A 70 36.15 -38.26 -4.46
CA VAL A 70 36.75 -39.29 -5.32
C VAL A 70 36.47 -40.70 -4.78
N SER A 71 36.54 -40.89 -3.45
CA SER A 71 36.21 -42.18 -2.83
C SER A 71 34.76 -42.58 -3.06
N LEU A 72 33.82 -41.64 -2.89
CA LEU A 72 32.40 -41.82 -3.18
C LEU A 72 32.17 -42.18 -4.65
N ALA A 73 32.83 -41.49 -5.57
CA ALA A 73 32.72 -41.76 -7.00
C ALA A 73 33.17 -43.19 -7.35
N LYS A 74 34.25 -43.68 -6.72
CA LYS A 74 34.71 -45.07 -6.86
C LYS A 74 33.71 -46.07 -6.29
N GLU A 75 33.19 -45.83 -5.08
CA GLU A 75 32.21 -46.69 -4.42
C GLU A 75 30.95 -46.91 -5.29
N HIS A 76 30.51 -45.86 -5.98
CA HIS A 76 29.29 -45.88 -6.79
C HIS A 76 29.52 -46.12 -8.29
N ASN A 77 30.73 -46.54 -8.68
CA ASN A 77 31.11 -46.86 -10.07
C ASN A 77 30.81 -45.71 -11.04
N VAL A 78 31.27 -44.51 -10.71
CA VAL A 78 31.16 -43.32 -11.56
C VAL A 78 32.29 -43.34 -12.60
N ASP A 79 31.96 -43.09 -13.87
CA ASP A 79 32.93 -43.08 -14.96
C ASP A 79 33.60 -41.72 -15.14
N ALA A 80 32.86 -40.64 -14.86
CA ALA A 80 33.32 -39.27 -15.05
C ALA A 80 32.80 -38.32 -13.98
N ILE A 81 33.58 -37.28 -13.67
CA ILE A 81 33.19 -36.18 -12.78
C ILE A 81 33.19 -34.87 -13.57
N HIS A 82 32.05 -34.18 -13.58
CA HIS A 82 31.96 -32.81 -14.06
C HIS A 82 32.06 -31.85 -12.87
N PRO A 83 33.04 -30.93 -12.83
CA PRO A 83 33.21 -30.07 -11.66
C PRO A 83 32.32 -28.82 -11.70
N GLY A 84 31.70 -28.51 -12.84
CA GLY A 84 30.91 -27.28 -13.00
C GLY A 84 31.81 -26.05 -13.01
N TYR A 85 31.46 -25.03 -12.23
CA TYR A 85 32.28 -23.85 -12.00
C TYR A 85 32.39 -23.53 -10.50
N GLY A 86 33.46 -22.83 -10.11
CA GLY A 86 33.78 -22.64 -8.69
C GLY A 86 34.13 -23.97 -8.00
N PHE A 87 34.24 -23.94 -6.67
CA PHE A 87 34.69 -25.09 -5.89
C PHE A 87 36.00 -25.69 -6.44
N LEU A 88 35.96 -26.93 -6.94
CA LEU A 88 37.12 -27.69 -7.40
C LEU A 88 37.33 -27.62 -8.92
N SER A 89 36.59 -26.78 -9.65
CA SER A 89 36.63 -26.72 -11.12
C SER A 89 37.96 -26.30 -11.74
N GLU A 90 38.77 -25.55 -11.01
CA GLU A 90 40.10 -25.10 -11.45
C GLU A 90 41.20 -25.80 -10.64
N ASN A 91 40.85 -26.80 -9.83
CA ASN A 91 41.78 -27.44 -8.92
C ASN A 91 42.52 -28.61 -9.61
N ALA A 92 43.80 -28.40 -9.92
CA ALA A 92 44.65 -29.40 -10.54
C ALA A 92 44.80 -30.69 -9.71
N GLN A 93 44.84 -30.59 -8.38
CA GLN A 93 44.92 -31.74 -7.49
C GLN A 93 43.67 -32.61 -7.58
N PHE A 94 42.49 -32.01 -7.73
CA PHE A 94 41.24 -32.73 -7.90
C PHE A 94 41.20 -33.49 -9.24
N ALA A 95 41.59 -32.83 -10.33
CA ALA A 95 41.69 -33.48 -11.64
C ALA A 95 42.70 -34.64 -11.64
N ARG A 96 43.85 -34.46 -10.96
CA ARG A 96 44.87 -35.50 -10.77
C ARG A 96 44.32 -36.69 -9.99
N ALA A 97 43.63 -36.44 -8.87
CA ALA A 97 43.02 -37.48 -8.05
C ALA A 97 41.94 -38.27 -8.81
N CYS A 98 41.15 -37.60 -9.67
CA CYS A 98 40.21 -38.28 -10.57
C CYS A 98 40.95 -39.23 -11.52
N GLY A 99 42.01 -38.75 -12.18
CA GLY A 99 42.82 -39.55 -13.11
C GLY A 99 43.47 -40.76 -12.44
N GLU A 100 44.06 -40.58 -11.25
CA GLU A 100 44.65 -41.67 -10.44
C GLU A 100 43.60 -42.71 -10.00
N ALA A 101 42.35 -42.30 -9.83
CA ALA A 101 41.22 -43.17 -9.54
C ALA A 101 40.60 -43.85 -10.77
N GLY A 102 41.07 -43.54 -11.99
CA GLY A 102 40.49 -44.04 -13.24
C GLY A 102 39.17 -43.36 -13.63
N ILE A 103 38.89 -42.18 -13.10
CA ILE A 103 37.67 -41.40 -13.33
C ILE A 103 38.00 -40.24 -14.28
N ILE A 104 37.20 -40.07 -15.34
CA ILE A 104 37.38 -38.99 -16.31
C ILE A 104 37.03 -37.64 -15.67
N PHE A 105 37.97 -36.72 -15.61
CA PHE A 105 37.69 -35.33 -15.27
C PHE A 105 37.15 -34.58 -16.49
N VAL A 106 35.92 -34.06 -16.43
CA VAL A 106 35.32 -33.31 -17.54
C VAL A 106 35.79 -31.85 -17.51
N GLY A 107 36.98 -31.63 -18.07
CA GLY A 107 37.63 -30.33 -18.16
C GLY A 107 39.00 -30.45 -18.85
N PRO A 108 39.84 -29.41 -18.77
CA PRO A 108 41.20 -29.45 -19.30
C PRO A 108 42.09 -30.46 -18.54
N ARG A 109 43.17 -30.91 -19.19
CA ARG A 109 44.21 -31.74 -18.57
C ARG A 109 44.89 -31.06 -17.38
N VAL A 110 45.45 -31.85 -16.47
CA VAL A 110 46.04 -31.39 -15.20
C VAL A 110 47.12 -30.33 -15.44
N GLU A 111 47.99 -30.53 -16.44
CA GLU A 111 49.05 -29.59 -16.77
C GLU A 111 48.50 -28.22 -17.22
N LEU A 112 47.33 -28.19 -17.86
CA LEU A 112 46.67 -26.94 -18.22
C LEU A 112 46.13 -26.22 -16.99
N LEU A 113 45.53 -26.96 -16.04
CA LEU A 113 45.01 -26.38 -14.81
C LEU A 113 46.14 -25.78 -13.95
N GLU A 114 47.29 -26.44 -13.88
CA GLU A 114 48.48 -25.93 -13.17
C GLU A 114 49.03 -24.66 -13.83
N ASN A 115 49.17 -24.68 -15.17
CA ASN A 115 49.76 -23.54 -15.91
C ASN A 115 48.82 -22.34 -16.03
N LEU A 116 47.50 -22.56 -16.17
CA LEU A 116 46.53 -21.49 -16.35
C LEU A 116 45.99 -20.95 -15.01
N GLY A 117 46.14 -21.71 -13.91
CA GLY A 117 45.78 -21.27 -12.56
C GLY A 117 46.75 -20.23 -11.96
N ASP A 118 47.96 -20.10 -12.52
CA ASP A 118 48.90 -19.04 -12.18
C ASP A 118 48.82 -17.90 -13.19
N LYS A 119 48.46 -16.69 -12.71
CA LYS A 119 48.32 -15.49 -13.55
C LYS A 119 49.63 -15.07 -14.23
N THR A 120 50.78 -15.38 -13.63
CA THR A 120 52.09 -15.09 -14.22
C THR A 120 52.36 -16.00 -15.41
N ALA A 121 52.13 -17.31 -15.24
CA ALA A 121 52.29 -18.30 -16.31
C ALA A 121 51.28 -18.09 -17.45
N ALA A 122 50.05 -17.67 -17.13
CA ALA A 122 49.04 -17.31 -18.12
C ALA A 122 49.47 -16.08 -18.95
N ARG A 123 50.16 -15.10 -18.36
CA ARG A 123 50.71 -13.94 -19.09
C ARG A 123 51.86 -14.32 -20.00
N GLU A 124 52.81 -15.12 -19.52
CA GLU A 124 53.90 -15.65 -20.36
C GLU A 124 53.37 -16.47 -21.54
N LEU A 125 52.26 -17.19 -21.35
CA LEU A 125 51.56 -17.87 -22.43
C LEU A 125 50.98 -16.89 -23.45
N ALA A 126 50.32 -15.82 -23.00
CA ALA A 126 49.77 -14.79 -23.88
C ALA A 126 50.86 -14.04 -24.68
N GLU A 127 51.99 -13.71 -24.05
CA GLU A 127 53.15 -13.12 -24.74
C GLU A 127 53.72 -14.04 -25.82
N ARG A 128 53.89 -15.34 -25.51
CA ARG A 128 54.33 -16.35 -26.50
C ARG A 128 53.35 -16.51 -27.66
N ALA A 129 52.05 -16.33 -27.39
CA ALA A 129 51.01 -16.34 -28.40
C ALA A 129 50.94 -15.04 -29.23
N GLY A 130 51.76 -14.04 -28.91
CA GLY A 130 51.76 -12.73 -29.58
C GLY A 130 50.55 -11.87 -29.24
N VAL A 131 49.86 -12.14 -28.14
CA VAL A 131 48.66 -11.42 -27.72
C VAL A 131 49.03 -10.23 -26.82
N PRO A 132 48.45 -9.03 -27.03
CA PRO A 132 48.72 -7.88 -26.17
C PRO A 132 48.37 -8.15 -24.70
N ILE A 133 49.29 -7.85 -23.80
CA ILE A 133 49.07 -7.87 -22.35
C ILE A 133 49.18 -6.45 -21.77
N LEU A 134 48.57 -6.22 -20.62
CA LEU A 134 48.73 -4.96 -19.89
C LEU A 134 50.16 -4.76 -19.42
N ALA A 135 50.65 -3.51 -19.46
CA ALA A 135 51.92 -3.17 -18.83
C ALA A 135 51.80 -3.37 -17.30
N GLY A 136 52.76 -4.08 -16.70
CA GLY A 136 52.76 -4.41 -15.28
C GLY A 136 54.07 -5.03 -14.83
N SER A 137 54.20 -5.31 -13.52
CA SER A 137 55.36 -6.04 -13.01
C SER A 137 55.32 -7.49 -13.51
N SER A 138 56.45 -7.96 -14.06
CA SER A 138 56.63 -9.35 -14.49
C SER A 138 56.80 -10.33 -13.32
N ARG A 139 57.02 -9.82 -12.11
CA ARG A 139 57.17 -10.58 -10.86
C ARG A 139 56.31 -9.99 -9.75
N ALA A 140 56.11 -10.78 -8.70
CA ALA A 140 55.51 -10.33 -7.46
C ALA A 140 56.37 -9.24 -6.80
N LEU A 141 55.73 -8.29 -6.13
CA LEU A 141 56.38 -7.18 -5.43
C LEU A 141 57.13 -7.69 -4.20
N GLU A 142 58.40 -7.29 -4.05
CA GLU A 142 59.25 -7.74 -2.94
C GLU A 142 59.22 -6.77 -1.75
N SER A 143 58.98 -5.48 -1.98
CA SER A 143 58.91 -4.44 -0.95
C SER A 143 58.00 -3.27 -1.35
N LEU A 144 57.75 -2.35 -0.40
CA LEU A 144 57.06 -1.10 -0.69
C LEU A 144 57.87 -0.21 -1.64
N GLU A 145 59.21 -0.17 -1.53
CA GLU A 145 60.03 0.59 -2.47
C GLU A 145 59.92 0.05 -3.91
N ASP A 146 59.90 -1.29 -4.06
CA ASP A 146 59.71 -1.96 -5.36
C ASP A 146 58.34 -1.62 -5.97
N ALA A 147 57.30 -1.59 -5.14
CA ALA A 147 55.96 -1.18 -5.53
C ALA A 147 55.89 0.29 -5.96
N VAL A 148 56.53 1.21 -5.22
CA VAL A 148 56.57 2.65 -5.56
C VAL A 148 57.27 2.86 -6.90
N LYS A 149 58.44 2.25 -7.09
CA LYS A 149 59.22 2.37 -8.32
C LYS A 149 58.43 1.87 -9.53
N THR A 150 57.85 0.67 -9.41
CA THR A 150 57.02 0.08 -10.47
C THR A 150 55.80 0.94 -10.81
N ALA A 151 55.11 1.48 -9.80
CA ALA A 151 53.94 2.33 -10.01
C ALA A 151 54.28 3.68 -10.67
N GLU A 152 55.45 4.26 -10.35
CA GLU A 152 55.95 5.47 -11.00
C GLU A 152 56.34 5.22 -12.46
N GLU A 153 56.97 4.08 -12.77
CA GLU A 153 57.32 3.67 -14.14
C GLU A 153 56.08 3.42 -15.02
N LEU A 154 55.04 2.79 -14.47
CA LEU A 154 53.76 2.57 -15.17
C LEU A 154 52.89 3.84 -15.26
N GLY A 155 53.09 4.77 -14.33
CA GLY A 155 52.26 5.95 -14.12
C GLY A 155 50.90 5.63 -13.49
N PHE A 156 50.47 6.44 -12.53
CA PHE A 156 49.14 6.32 -11.92
C PHE A 156 47.99 6.68 -12.89
N PRO A 157 46.77 6.15 -12.71
CA PRO A 157 46.40 5.13 -11.72
C PRO A 157 46.93 3.73 -12.10
N VAL A 158 47.16 2.91 -11.06
CA VAL A 158 47.58 1.50 -11.18
C VAL A 158 46.64 0.59 -10.38
N MET A 159 46.62 -0.70 -10.71
CA MET A 159 45.84 -1.72 -10.01
C MET A 159 46.78 -2.73 -9.34
N LEU A 160 46.61 -2.92 -8.04
CA LEU A 160 47.20 -4.04 -7.30
C LEU A 160 46.34 -5.28 -7.49
N LYS A 161 46.95 -6.43 -7.79
CA LYS A 161 46.25 -7.72 -7.94
C LYS A 161 47.01 -8.84 -7.22
N ALA A 162 46.27 -9.71 -6.53
CA ALA A 162 46.80 -10.95 -5.98
C ALA A 162 47.17 -11.96 -7.08
N ALA A 163 48.32 -12.63 -6.98
CA ALA A 163 48.82 -13.57 -7.99
C ALA A 163 47.94 -14.81 -8.16
N HIS A 164 47.38 -15.31 -7.06
CA HIS A 164 46.48 -16.48 -7.05
C HIS A 164 45.01 -16.09 -6.83
N GLY A 165 44.66 -14.83 -7.06
CA GLY A 165 43.34 -14.29 -6.74
C GLY A 165 42.32 -14.47 -7.87
N GLY A 166 41.12 -14.95 -7.52
CA GLY A 166 39.95 -15.05 -8.42
C GLY A 166 38.71 -14.34 -7.87
N GLY A 167 37.76 -13.99 -8.74
CA GLY A 167 36.44 -13.45 -8.34
C GLY A 167 36.45 -12.01 -7.80
N GLY A 168 37.42 -11.19 -8.19
CA GLY A 168 37.50 -9.76 -7.82
C GLY A 168 38.05 -9.47 -6.42
N ARG A 169 38.43 -10.50 -5.65
CA ARG A 169 39.02 -10.38 -4.31
C ARG A 169 40.52 -10.12 -4.38
N GLY A 170 41.04 -9.28 -3.49
CA GLY A 170 42.46 -8.91 -3.45
C GLY A 170 42.90 -7.95 -4.56
N MET A 171 41.98 -7.15 -5.10
CA MET A 171 42.25 -6.09 -6.08
C MET A 171 42.09 -4.70 -5.46
N ARG A 172 43.01 -3.76 -5.74
CA ARG A 172 42.92 -2.36 -5.27
C ARG A 172 43.40 -1.37 -6.32
N ILE A 173 42.57 -0.36 -6.60
CA ILE A 173 42.96 0.78 -7.44
C ILE A 173 43.78 1.74 -6.57
N VAL A 174 44.95 2.11 -7.07
CA VAL A 174 45.83 3.10 -6.45
C VAL A 174 45.92 4.29 -7.40
N ARG A 175 45.42 5.45 -6.96
CA ARG A 175 45.36 6.67 -7.78
C ARG A 175 46.56 7.58 -7.58
N SER A 176 47.25 7.48 -6.45
CA SER A 176 48.41 8.29 -6.14
C SER A 176 49.46 7.53 -5.34
N LYS A 177 50.69 8.06 -5.30
CA LYS A 177 51.79 7.54 -4.49
C LYS A 177 51.44 7.44 -3.00
N ALA A 178 50.64 8.37 -2.48
CA ALA A 178 50.27 8.41 -1.06
C ALA A 178 49.35 7.23 -0.66
N ASP A 179 48.56 6.71 -1.60
CA ASP A 179 47.57 5.64 -1.34
C ASP A 179 48.21 4.25 -1.37
N LEU A 180 49.38 4.12 -2.01
CA LEU A 180 50.03 2.83 -2.30
C LEU A 180 50.39 2.00 -1.06
N PRO A 181 50.95 2.56 0.04
CA PRO A 181 51.34 1.76 1.21
C PRO A 181 50.15 1.04 1.85
N ALA A 182 49.07 1.77 2.11
CA ALA A 182 47.86 1.21 2.72
C ALA A 182 47.14 0.22 1.80
N ALA A 183 47.11 0.51 0.49
CA ALA A 183 46.50 -0.38 -0.50
C ALA A 183 47.27 -1.71 -0.65
N LEU A 184 48.61 -1.66 -0.65
CA LEU A 184 49.47 -2.84 -0.73
C LEU A 184 49.31 -3.75 0.49
N GLU A 185 49.37 -3.19 1.70
CA GLU A 185 49.17 -3.96 2.94
C GLU A 185 47.78 -4.63 2.96
N SER A 186 46.75 -3.87 2.59
CA SER A 186 45.38 -4.37 2.50
C SER A 186 45.24 -5.52 1.49
N ALA A 187 45.83 -5.37 0.29
CA ALA A 187 45.81 -6.39 -0.76
C ALA A 187 46.57 -7.66 -0.34
N GLN A 188 47.75 -7.52 0.27
CA GLN A 188 48.54 -8.66 0.79
C GLN A 188 47.81 -9.41 1.90
N ARG A 189 47.18 -8.68 2.83
CA ARG A 189 46.41 -9.28 3.93
C ARG A 189 45.18 -10.04 3.42
N GLU A 190 44.44 -9.45 2.48
CA GLU A 190 43.29 -10.10 1.84
C GLU A 190 43.73 -11.35 1.06
N SER A 191 44.81 -11.24 0.29
CA SER A 191 45.39 -12.37 -0.45
C SER A 191 45.81 -13.51 0.46
N LYS A 192 46.48 -13.21 1.59
CA LYS A 192 46.88 -14.23 2.58
C LYS A 192 45.67 -14.93 3.19
N THR A 193 44.63 -14.16 3.52
CA THR A 193 43.43 -14.70 4.16
C THR A 193 42.60 -15.57 3.20
N ALA A 194 42.51 -15.16 1.92
CA ALA A 194 41.67 -15.83 0.94
C ALA A 194 42.39 -16.97 0.18
N PHE A 195 43.69 -16.82 -0.09
CA PHE A 195 44.46 -17.69 -1.00
C PHE A 195 45.75 -18.25 -0.37
N GLY A 196 46.02 -17.95 0.90
CA GLY A 196 47.20 -18.46 1.61
C GLY A 196 48.54 -17.87 1.17
N SER A 197 48.55 -16.88 0.26
CA SER A 197 49.74 -16.26 -0.32
C SER A 197 49.70 -14.74 -0.21
N THR A 198 50.84 -14.10 0.09
CA THR A 198 50.99 -12.64 0.11
C THR A 198 51.43 -12.05 -1.24
N SER A 199 51.52 -12.88 -2.28
CA SER A 199 52.02 -12.47 -3.60
C SER A 199 51.05 -11.51 -4.30
N VAL A 200 51.53 -10.30 -4.59
CA VAL A 200 50.77 -9.22 -5.26
C VAL A 200 51.64 -8.60 -6.35
N PHE A 201 51.03 -8.22 -7.47
CA PHE A 201 51.68 -7.54 -8.61
C PHE A 201 50.93 -6.24 -8.98
N ILE A 202 51.58 -5.36 -9.74
CA ILE A 202 51.00 -4.08 -10.21
C ILE A 202 50.75 -4.14 -11.72
N GLU A 203 49.59 -3.69 -12.15
CA GLU A 203 49.29 -3.42 -13.56
C GLU A 203 48.83 -1.99 -13.77
N LYS A 204 48.98 -1.52 -15.01
CA LYS A 204 48.30 -0.29 -15.45
C LYS A 204 46.79 -0.43 -15.26
N PHE A 205 46.14 0.58 -14.71
CA PHE A 205 44.69 0.61 -14.60
C PHE A 205 44.08 1.30 -15.83
N ILE A 206 43.14 0.64 -16.50
CA ILE A 206 42.33 1.21 -17.58
C ILE A 206 41.06 1.78 -16.95
N GLU A 207 40.88 3.10 -16.98
CA GLU A 207 39.74 3.74 -16.29
C GLU A 207 38.39 3.40 -16.94
N ARG A 208 38.34 3.40 -18.27
CA ARG A 208 37.13 3.09 -19.07
C ARG A 208 37.31 1.79 -19.82
N ALA A 209 37.32 0.69 -19.08
CA ALA A 209 37.46 -0.64 -19.66
C ALA A 209 36.10 -1.30 -19.89
N ARG A 210 35.97 -2.01 -21.01
CA ARG A 210 34.98 -3.07 -21.22
C ARG A 210 35.62 -4.42 -20.94
N HIS A 211 34.89 -5.31 -20.27
CA HIS A 211 35.34 -6.67 -20.01
C HIS A 211 34.73 -7.58 -21.07
N ILE A 212 35.54 -8.02 -22.03
CA ILE A 212 35.13 -8.87 -23.13
C ILE A 212 35.80 -10.23 -22.99
N GLU A 213 35.07 -11.30 -23.20
CA GLU A 213 35.61 -12.65 -23.05
C GLU A 213 35.18 -13.57 -24.19
N VAL A 214 36.03 -14.53 -24.57
CA VAL A 214 35.81 -15.41 -25.72
C VAL A 214 35.66 -16.85 -25.27
N GLN A 215 34.57 -17.48 -25.68
CA GLN A 215 34.32 -18.90 -25.42
C GLN A 215 35.16 -19.77 -26.34
N LEU A 216 35.91 -20.72 -25.78
CA LEU A 216 36.64 -21.74 -26.53
C LEU A 216 36.03 -23.13 -26.32
N LEU A 217 36.16 -23.98 -27.34
CA LEU A 217 35.99 -25.43 -27.28
C LEU A 217 37.15 -26.09 -28.02
N GLY A 218 37.94 -26.89 -27.30
CA GLY A 218 39.03 -27.70 -27.86
C GLY A 218 38.80 -29.19 -27.65
N ASP A 219 39.21 -30.04 -28.58
CA ASP A 219 39.20 -31.50 -28.39
C ASP A 219 40.60 -32.09 -28.16
N THR A 220 40.65 -33.36 -27.77
CA THR A 220 41.90 -34.10 -27.55
C THR A 220 42.63 -34.47 -28.86
N HIS A 221 42.18 -33.95 -30.02
CA HIS A 221 42.72 -34.24 -31.34
C HIS A 221 43.32 -32.98 -32.00
N GLY A 222 43.44 -31.89 -31.24
CA GLY A 222 44.04 -30.63 -31.69
C GLY A 222 43.08 -29.69 -32.43
N ASN A 223 41.78 -30.00 -32.51
CA ASN A 223 40.81 -29.06 -33.05
C ASN A 223 40.42 -28.05 -31.97
N LEU A 224 40.28 -26.78 -32.36
CA LEU A 224 39.92 -25.67 -31.49
C LEU A 224 39.04 -24.68 -32.25
N VAL A 225 37.92 -24.30 -31.65
CA VAL A 225 37.01 -23.28 -32.17
C VAL A 225 36.64 -22.28 -31.07
N HIS A 226 36.26 -21.06 -31.47
CA HIS A 226 35.63 -20.08 -30.60
C HIS A 226 34.12 -20.02 -30.88
N LEU A 227 33.33 -19.75 -29.84
CA LEU A 227 31.88 -19.54 -29.93
C LEU A 227 31.53 -18.05 -29.73
N TYR A 228 32.31 -17.19 -30.39
CA TYR A 228 32.25 -15.73 -30.25
C TYR A 228 32.51 -15.24 -28.83
N GLU A 229 32.28 -13.94 -28.63
CA GLU A 229 32.55 -13.21 -27.41
C GLU A 229 31.29 -12.90 -26.59
N ARG A 230 31.51 -12.59 -25.32
CA ARG A 230 30.53 -12.02 -24.39
C ARG A 230 31.05 -10.72 -23.83
N ASP A 231 30.13 -9.78 -23.59
CA ASP A 231 30.38 -8.58 -22.83
C ASP A 231 29.92 -8.77 -21.37
N CYS A 232 30.88 -8.71 -20.47
CA CYS A 232 30.70 -8.84 -19.03
C CYS A 232 31.09 -7.54 -18.30
N SER A 233 31.00 -6.40 -18.99
CA SER A 233 31.36 -5.07 -18.46
C SER A 233 30.43 -4.61 -17.36
N VAL A 234 29.19 -5.10 -17.31
CA VAL A 234 28.25 -4.72 -16.26
C VAL A 234 28.63 -5.42 -14.95
N GLN A 235 29.38 -4.70 -14.12
CA GLN A 235 29.99 -5.22 -12.90
C GLN A 235 29.71 -4.33 -11.70
N ARG A 236 29.62 -4.95 -10.52
CA ARG A 236 29.62 -4.26 -9.24
C ARG A 236 30.79 -4.77 -8.40
N ARG A 237 31.70 -3.88 -7.98
CA ARG A 237 32.92 -4.26 -7.23
C ARG A 237 33.69 -5.41 -7.90
N HIS A 238 33.87 -5.33 -9.22
CA HIS A 238 34.54 -6.33 -10.05
C HIS A 238 33.85 -7.71 -10.11
N GLN A 239 32.57 -7.81 -9.71
CA GLN A 239 31.75 -9.00 -9.90
C GLN A 239 30.75 -8.77 -11.04
N LYS A 240 30.71 -9.70 -11.98
CA LYS A 240 29.77 -9.69 -13.12
C LYS A 240 28.33 -9.75 -12.62
N VAL A 241 27.44 -8.94 -13.18
CA VAL A 241 26.02 -8.85 -12.79
C VAL A 241 25.08 -9.17 -13.96
N VAL A 242 25.38 -8.61 -15.13
CA VAL A 242 24.66 -8.83 -16.38
C VAL A 242 25.68 -9.13 -17.47
N GLU A 243 25.38 -10.14 -18.27
CA GLU A 243 26.25 -10.57 -19.38
C GLU A 243 25.47 -10.55 -20.68
N VAL A 244 26.12 -10.09 -21.77
CA VAL A 244 25.51 -9.93 -23.08
C VAL A 244 26.33 -10.66 -24.14
N ALA A 245 25.68 -11.31 -25.09
CA ALA A 245 26.35 -11.92 -26.24
C ALA A 245 25.56 -11.64 -27.54
N PRO A 246 26.22 -11.31 -28.67
CA PRO A 246 27.60 -10.84 -28.75
C PRO A 246 27.75 -9.47 -28.05
N ALA A 247 28.97 -8.95 -27.94
CA ALA A 247 29.21 -7.65 -27.31
C ALA A 247 28.55 -6.52 -28.14
N PRO A 248 27.67 -5.69 -27.54
CA PRO A 248 26.98 -4.62 -28.27
C PRO A 248 27.95 -3.48 -28.58
N ASN A 249 27.75 -2.77 -29.69
CA ASN A 249 28.54 -1.58 -30.05
C ASN A 249 30.08 -1.76 -29.97
N ILE A 250 30.60 -2.96 -30.30
CA ILE A 250 32.04 -3.19 -30.54
C ILE A 250 32.27 -3.27 -32.06
N SER A 251 33.40 -2.74 -32.54
CA SER A 251 33.72 -2.82 -33.97
C SER A 251 33.92 -4.29 -34.39
N PRO A 252 33.43 -4.71 -35.57
CA PRO A 252 33.66 -6.07 -36.06
C PRO A 252 35.15 -6.43 -36.12
N THR A 253 36.00 -5.46 -36.48
CA THR A 253 37.46 -5.64 -36.53
C THR A 253 38.03 -6.03 -35.16
N ILE A 254 37.64 -5.35 -34.09
CA ILE A 254 38.13 -5.66 -32.74
C ILE A 254 37.58 -6.99 -32.25
N ARG A 255 36.32 -7.30 -32.56
CA ARG A 255 35.73 -8.61 -32.26
C ARG A 255 36.55 -9.74 -32.89
N ASP A 256 36.85 -9.63 -34.18
CA ASP A 256 37.63 -10.65 -34.90
C ASP A 256 39.03 -10.78 -34.31
N GLN A 257 39.70 -9.66 -34.02
CA GLN A 257 41.03 -9.66 -33.39
C GLN A 257 41.03 -10.30 -32.00
N ILE A 258 40.00 -10.05 -31.18
CA ILE A 258 39.86 -10.65 -29.84
C ILE A 258 39.60 -12.16 -29.95
N CYS A 259 38.76 -12.58 -30.91
CA CYS A 259 38.52 -14.00 -31.17
C CYS A 259 39.78 -14.72 -31.67
N ASP A 260 40.51 -14.12 -32.60
CA ASP A 260 41.77 -14.64 -33.13
C ASP A 260 42.84 -14.74 -32.04
N ALA A 261 42.93 -13.74 -31.16
CA ALA A 261 43.83 -13.75 -30.01
C ALA A 261 43.49 -14.88 -29.03
N ALA A 262 42.21 -15.13 -28.75
CA ALA A 262 41.78 -16.25 -27.92
C ALA A 262 42.14 -17.60 -28.55
N ILE A 263 41.95 -17.75 -29.87
CA ILE A 263 42.39 -18.94 -30.62
C ILE A 263 43.91 -19.10 -30.57
N ALA A 264 44.68 -18.03 -30.71
CA ALA A 264 46.15 -18.07 -30.63
C ALA A 264 46.63 -18.54 -29.25
N ILE A 265 46.04 -18.02 -28.17
CA ILE A 265 46.30 -18.48 -26.79
C ILE A 265 45.93 -19.96 -26.67
N GLY A 266 44.74 -20.36 -27.10
CA GLY A 266 44.27 -21.74 -26.99
C GLY A 266 45.14 -22.73 -27.78
N ARG A 267 45.58 -22.37 -28.99
CA ARG A 267 46.52 -23.17 -29.79
C ARG A 267 47.87 -23.31 -29.11
N THR A 268 48.39 -22.22 -28.55
CA THR A 268 49.68 -22.22 -27.84
C THR A 268 49.63 -23.09 -26.59
N ALA A 269 48.48 -23.14 -25.90
CA ALA A 269 48.24 -24.02 -24.75
C ALA A 269 47.98 -25.49 -25.12
N ASN A 270 47.63 -25.78 -26.39
CA ASN A 270 46.92 -26.99 -26.79
C ASN A 270 45.68 -27.20 -25.89
N TYR A 271 44.77 -26.23 -25.94
CA TYR A 271 43.61 -26.17 -25.06
C TYR A 271 42.61 -27.29 -25.34
N GLU A 272 42.10 -27.90 -24.27
CA GLU A 272 41.17 -29.02 -24.31
C GLU A 272 39.91 -28.71 -23.50
N ASN A 273 38.76 -29.21 -23.94
CA ASN A 273 37.43 -28.99 -23.38
C ASN A 273 36.97 -27.51 -23.49
N ALA A 274 36.01 -27.08 -22.66
CA ALA A 274 35.53 -25.69 -22.64
C ALA A 274 36.38 -24.80 -21.74
N GLY A 275 36.67 -23.60 -22.23
CA GLY A 275 37.35 -22.55 -21.49
C GLY A 275 36.97 -21.18 -21.98
N THR A 276 37.37 -20.15 -21.24
CA THR A 276 37.15 -18.76 -21.64
C THR A 276 38.41 -17.94 -21.50
N VAL A 277 38.72 -17.12 -22.51
CA VAL A 277 39.82 -16.16 -22.48
C VAL A 277 39.24 -14.77 -22.24
N GLU A 278 39.68 -14.08 -21.18
CA GLU A 278 39.16 -12.77 -20.78
C GLU A 278 40.11 -11.63 -21.19
N PHE A 279 39.52 -10.51 -21.64
CA PHE A 279 40.19 -9.32 -22.13
C PHE A 279 39.60 -8.04 -21.53
N LEU A 280 40.44 -7.03 -21.30
CA LEU A 280 39.99 -5.65 -21.14
C LEU A 280 40.11 -4.93 -22.47
N VAL A 281 39.02 -4.32 -22.93
CA VAL A 281 39.02 -3.40 -24.08
C VAL A 281 38.97 -1.98 -23.55
N ASP A 282 39.96 -1.18 -23.90
CA ASP A 282 39.98 0.26 -23.63
C ASP A 282 38.97 0.96 -24.54
N ALA A 283 37.89 1.49 -23.94
CA ALA A 283 36.79 2.10 -24.67
C ALA A 283 37.19 3.41 -25.39
N ASP A 284 38.29 4.05 -24.98
CA ASP A 284 38.76 5.30 -25.56
C ASP A 284 39.81 5.07 -26.66
N ALA A 285 40.60 3.99 -26.55
CA ALA A 285 41.71 3.69 -27.47
C ALA A 285 41.42 2.57 -28.50
N ASP A 286 40.30 1.85 -28.36
CA ASP A 286 39.93 0.67 -29.15
C ASP A 286 41.05 -0.38 -29.19
N ARG A 287 41.68 -0.61 -28.04
CA ARG A 287 42.76 -1.61 -27.83
C ARG A 287 42.32 -2.62 -26.80
N PHE A 288 42.68 -3.88 -27.00
CA PHE A 288 42.38 -4.95 -26.06
C PHE A 288 43.64 -5.53 -25.42
N TYR A 289 43.49 -6.07 -24.22
CA TYR A 289 44.56 -6.63 -23.42
C TYR A 289 44.08 -7.90 -22.72
N PHE A 290 44.86 -8.97 -22.83
CA PHE A 290 44.61 -10.23 -22.12
C PHE A 290 44.66 -10.03 -20.60
N ILE A 291 43.75 -10.71 -19.88
CA ILE A 291 43.68 -10.70 -18.41
C ILE A 291 43.96 -12.09 -17.84
N GLU A 292 43.13 -13.07 -18.21
CA GLU A 292 43.18 -14.43 -17.65
C GLU A 292 42.50 -15.43 -18.57
N VAL A 293 42.75 -16.72 -18.31
CA VAL A 293 41.98 -17.83 -18.88
C VAL A 293 41.23 -18.48 -17.73
N ASN A 294 39.94 -18.69 -17.90
CA ASN A 294 39.12 -19.50 -17.00
C ASN A 294 39.05 -20.91 -17.58
N PRO A 295 39.78 -21.90 -17.02
CA PRO A 295 39.92 -23.22 -17.64
C PRO A 295 38.71 -24.14 -17.33
N ARG A 296 37.50 -23.61 -17.51
CA ARG A 296 36.22 -24.25 -17.18
C ARG A 296 35.04 -23.57 -17.87
N ILE A 297 33.84 -24.14 -17.68
CA ILE A 297 32.58 -23.43 -17.99
C ILE A 297 32.37 -22.22 -17.08
N GLN A 298 31.62 -21.22 -17.55
CA GLN A 298 31.25 -20.03 -16.80
C GLN A 298 29.72 -19.95 -16.60
N VAL A 299 29.29 -19.10 -15.66
CA VAL A 299 27.88 -18.91 -15.32
C VAL A 299 27.08 -18.43 -16.54
N GLU A 300 27.71 -17.56 -17.32
CA GLU A 300 27.25 -16.85 -18.51
C GLU A 300 27.40 -17.62 -19.83
N HIS A 301 27.77 -18.91 -19.80
CA HIS A 301 27.78 -19.72 -21.02
C HIS A 301 26.42 -19.71 -21.75
N THR A 302 25.32 -19.52 -21.02
CA THR A 302 23.95 -19.55 -21.53
C THR A 302 23.69 -18.51 -22.63
N VAL A 303 24.27 -17.31 -22.56
CA VAL A 303 24.10 -16.30 -23.61
C VAL A 303 24.80 -16.71 -24.90
N THR A 304 25.95 -17.39 -24.79
CA THR A 304 26.64 -17.96 -25.95
C THR A 304 25.82 -19.10 -26.58
N GLU A 305 25.23 -19.98 -25.77
CA GLU A 305 24.37 -21.04 -26.29
C GLU A 305 23.14 -20.47 -27.02
N GLU A 306 22.52 -19.42 -26.49
CA GLU A 306 21.34 -18.81 -27.11
C GLU A 306 21.63 -18.14 -28.46
N ILE A 307 22.80 -17.52 -28.64
CA ILE A 307 23.15 -16.89 -29.93
C ILE A 307 23.75 -17.87 -30.94
N THR A 308 24.40 -18.96 -30.50
CA THR A 308 25.06 -19.92 -31.41
C THR A 308 24.23 -21.17 -31.68
N GLY A 309 23.28 -21.50 -30.81
CA GLY A 309 22.57 -22.78 -30.83
C GLY A 309 23.43 -23.98 -30.38
N VAL A 310 24.64 -23.74 -29.87
CA VAL A 310 25.56 -24.79 -29.43
C VAL A 310 25.36 -25.07 -27.94
N ASP A 311 25.00 -26.31 -27.59
CA ASP A 311 24.98 -26.77 -26.19
C ASP A 311 26.41 -27.07 -25.71
N ILE A 312 27.02 -26.12 -24.99
CA ILE A 312 28.41 -26.17 -24.54
C ILE A 312 28.63 -27.35 -23.60
N VAL A 313 27.76 -27.56 -22.62
CA VAL A 313 27.90 -28.65 -21.63
C VAL A 313 27.82 -30.03 -22.30
N ARG A 314 26.91 -30.21 -23.25
CA ARG A 314 26.82 -31.44 -24.05
C ARG A 314 28.12 -31.69 -24.82
N ARG A 315 28.71 -30.64 -25.41
CA ARG A 315 30.02 -30.75 -26.09
C ARG A 315 31.14 -31.10 -25.10
N GLN A 316 31.18 -30.50 -23.91
CA GLN A 316 32.17 -30.84 -22.88
C GLN A 316 32.17 -32.34 -22.54
N LEU A 317 30.98 -32.93 -22.39
CA LEU A 317 30.81 -34.36 -22.09
C LEU A 317 31.26 -35.25 -23.26
N GLN A 318 30.92 -34.89 -24.50
CA GLN A 318 31.33 -35.64 -25.68
C GLN A 318 32.85 -35.56 -25.94
N ILE A 319 33.44 -34.37 -25.73
CA ILE A 319 34.90 -34.17 -25.82
C ILE A 319 35.61 -35.01 -24.76
N ALA A 320 35.12 -35.01 -23.51
CA ALA A 320 35.67 -35.85 -22.44
C ALA A 320 35.53 -37.36 -22.73
N ALA A 321 34.55 -37.76 -23.53
CA ALA A 321 34.43 -39.13 -24.06
C ALA A 321 35.34 -39.43 -25.27
N GLY A 322 36.17 -38.46 -25.70
CA GLY A 322 37.18 -38.59 -26.76
C GLY A 322 36.68 -38.29 -28.18
N LYS A 323 35.49 -37.70 -28.34
CA LYS A 323 34.93 -37.33 -29.65
C LYS A 323 35.64 -36.10 -30.25
N LYS A 324 35.71 -36.03 -31.58
CA LYS A 324 36.30 -34.90 -32.32
C LYS A 324 35.27 -33.80 -32.56
N LEU A 325 35.66 -32.53 -32.54
CA LEU A 325 34.77 -31.42 -32.89
C LEU A 325 34.18 -31.55 -34.31
N THR A 326 34.93 -32.22 -35.21
CA THR A 326 34.52 -32.50 -36.58
C THR A 326 33.64 -33.74 -36.73
N ASP A 327 33.38 -34.49 -35.66
CA ASP A 327 32.48 -35.65 -35.71
C ASP A 327 31.05 -35.18 -36.03
N PRO A 328 30.32 -35.87 -36.93
CA PRO A 328 28.94 -35.52 -37.27
C PRO A 328 27.99 -35.46 -36.05
N GLU A 329 28.27 -36.23 -34.99
CA GLU A 329 27.52 -36.23 -33.73
C GLU A 329 27.76 -34.98 -32.85
N ILE A 330 28.90 -34.30 -33.03
CA ILE A 330 29.19 -33.00 -32.41
C ILE A 330 28.71 -31.88 -33.34
N GLY A 331 28.82 -32.03 -34.65
CA GLY A 331 28.17 -31.15 -35.62
C GLY A 331 28.64 -29.69 -35.59
N LEU A 332 29.83 -29.42 -35.06
CA LEU A 332 30.42 -28.07 -35.05
C LEU A 332 31.19 -27.77 -36.34
N GLY A 333 31.83 -28.78 -36.94
CA GLY A 333 32.58 -28.62 -38.19
C GLY A 333 33.80 -27.72 -38.01
N ASP A 334 34.00 -26.78 -38.92
CA ASP A 334 35.05 -25.76 -38.87
C ASP A 334 34.54 -24.44 -38.27
N GLN A 335 35.45 -23.50 -37.99
CA GLN A 335 35.10 -22.20 -37.40
C GLN A 335 34.07 -21.43 -38.26
N SER A 336 34.08 -21.61 -39.59
CA SER A 336 33.22 -20.88 -40.52
C SER A 336 31.74 -21.31 -40.47
N ALA A 337 31.45 -22.50 -39.92
CA ALA A 337 30.09 -23.00 -39.73
C ALA A 337 29.37 -22.36 -38.52
N ILE A 338 30.12 -21.79 -37.59
CA ILE A 338 29.59 -21.22 -36.35
C ILE A 338 29.13 -19.79 -36.61
N ARG A 339 27.85 -19.49 -36.33
CA ARG A 339 27.24 -18.18 -36.55
C ARG A 339 26.49 -17.72 -35.33
N THR A 340 26.35 -16.41 -35.18
CA THR A 340 25.47 -15.80 -34.17
C THR A 340 24.10 -15.47 -34.76
N MET A 341 23.07 -15.58 -33.94
CA MET A 341 21.70 -15.16 -34.25
C MET A 341 21.21 -14.19 -33.17
N GLY A 342 21.01 -12.93 -33.56
CA GLY A 342 20.49 -11.90 -32.68
C GLY A 342 21.43 -11.57 -31.51
N ALA A 343 20.85 -11.31 -30.35
CA ALA A 343 21.54 -11.08 -29.10
C ALA A 343 20.91 -11.87 -27.96
N ALA A 344 21.69 -12.11 -26.90
CA ALA A 344 21.24 -12.72 -25.67
C ALA A 344 21.76 -11.93 -24.47
N ILE A 345 20.94 -11.83 -23.42
CA ILE A 345 21.28 -11.15 -22.16
C ILE A 345 20.96 -12.12 -21.02
N GLN A 346 21.87 -12.25 -20.06
CA GLN A 346 21.63 -12.97 -18.81
C GLN A 346 21.61 -12.02 -17.63
N CYS A 347 20.61 -12.19 -16.76
CA CYS A 347 20.55 -11.59 -15.44
C CYS A 347 20.45 -12.68 -14.36
N ARG A 348 21.09 -12.45 -13.23
CA ARG A 348 21.02 -13.35 -12.07
C ARG A 348 20.08 -12.77 -11.04
N VAL A 349 18.96 -13.44 -10.82
CA VAL A 349 18.03 -13.08 -9.74
C VAL A 349 18.57 -13.66 -8.44
N THR A 350 18.90 -12.79 -7.48
CA THR A 350 19.48 -13.14 -6.17
C THR A 350 18.59 -12.67 -5.03
N THR A 351 18.87 -13.13 -3.80
CA THR A 351 18.24 -12.60 -2.57
C THR A 351 18.89 -11.33 -2.03
N GLU A 352 19.85 -10.75 -2.74
CA GLU A 352 20.51 -9.51 -2.30
C GLU A 352 19.52 -8.35 -2.33
N ASP A 353 19.43 -7.63 -1.21
CA ASP A 353 18.57 -6.47 -1.07
C ASP A 353 19.30 -5.19 -1.52
N PRO A 354 18.95 -4.58 -2.67
CA PRO A 354 19.62 -3.38 -3.16
C PRO A 354 19.45 -2.18 -2.21
N GLU A 355 18.33 -2.11 -1.48
CA GLU A 355 18.05 -1.05 -0.48
C GLU A 355 18.94 -1.21 0.76
N ASN A 356 19.46 -2.41 1.00
CA ASN A 356 20.32 -2.74 2.13
C ASN A 356 21.73 -3.17 1.69
N ARG A 357 22.33 -2.40 0.77
CA ARG A 357 23.73 -2.57 0.30
C ARG A 357 24.02 -3.96 -0.31
N PHE A 358 23.02 -4.63 -0.85
CA PHE A 358 23.07 -5.99 -1.42
C PHE A 358 23.45 -7.05 -0.39
N LEU A 359 23.06 -6.87 0.88
CA LEU A 359 23.12 -7.96 1.84
C LEU A 359 22.13 -9.06 1.40
N PRO A 360 22.55 -10.33 1.30
CA PRO A 360 21.64 -11.42 0.98
C PRO A 360 20.58 -11.59 2.08
N ASP A 361 19.32 -11.65 1.66
CA ASP A 361 18.21 -12.02 2.52
C ASP A 361 18.05 -13.55 2.58
N TYR A 362 17.51 -14.04 3.68
CA TYR A 362 17.38 -15.46 3.98
C TYR A 362 16.01 -15.77 4.55
N GLY A 363 15.56 -17.00 4.41
CA GLY A 363 14.28 -17.43 4.92
C GLY A 363 13.49 -18.26 3.93
N ARG A 364 12.19 -18.40 4.19
CA ARG A 364 11.31 -19.25 3.40
C ARG A 364 10.68 -18.47 2.26
N ILE A 365 10.78 -19.00 1.04
CA ILE A 365 10.05 -18.50 -0.12
C ILE A 365 8.59 -18.94 0.01
N THR A 366 7.69 -18.01 0.33
CA THR A 366 6.25 -18.29 0.52
C THR A 366 5.52 -18.39 -0.81
N ALA A 367 5.97 -17.68 -1.83
CA ALA A 367 5.49 -17.80 -3.21
C ALA A 367 6.62 -17.60 -4.21
N TYR A 368 6.67 -18.47 -5.23
CA TYR A 368 7.60 -18.38 -6.34
C TYR A 368 6.84 -18.62 -7.65
N ARG A 369 6.80 -17.61 -8.52
CA ARG A 369 6.37 -17.74 -9.90
C ARG A 369 7.46 -17.21 -10.81
N SER A 370 8.01 -18.11 -11.61
CA SER A 370 8.89 -17.76 -12.71
C SER A 370 8.09 -17.19 -13.88
N ALA A 371 8.74 -16.37 -14.68
CA ALA A 371 8.20 -15.85 -15.93
C ALA A 371 8.82 -16.59 -17.13
N SER A 372 8.00 -16.95 -18.11
CA SER A 372 8.43 -17.72 -19.30
C SER A 372 7.81 -17.11 -20.55
N GLY A 373 8.05 -17.70 -21.72
CA GLY A 373 7.53 -17.18 -23.00
C GLY A 373 8.58 -17.29 -24.10
N MET A 374 8.25 -16.79 -25.29
CA MET A 374 9.17 -16.78 -26.42
C MET A 374 10.47 -16.04 -26.05
N GLY A 375 11.60 -16.67 -26.36
CA GLY A 375 12.92 -16.07 -26.13
C GLY A 375 13.36 -16.01 -24.67
N ILE A 376 12.70 -16.70 -23.73
CA ILE A 376 13.15 -16.79 -22.33
C ILE A 376 13.63 -18.20 -22.00
N ARG A 377 14.83 -18.26 -21.42
CA ARG A 377 15.46 -19.43 -20.82
C ARG A 377 15.65 -19.20 -19.32
N LEU A 378 15.38 -20.25 -18.54
CA LEU A 378 15.53 -20.25 -17.09
C LEU A 378 16.39 -21.41 -16.60
N ASP A 379 17.44 -21.09 -15.87
CA ASP A 379 18.29 -22.04 -15.16
C ASP A 379 18.12 -21.79 -13.66
N ALA A 380 17.14 -22.48 -13.06
CA ALA A 380 16.79 -22.33 -11.64
C ALA A 380 17.82 -23.02 -10.74
N GLY A 381 18.25 -22.31 -9.68
CA GLY A 381 19.15 -22.83 -8.66
C GLY A 381 18.37 -23.37 -7.46
N THR A 382 18.11 -22.50 -6.49
CA THR A 382 17.54 -22.86 -5.18
C THR A 382 16.05 -22.56 -5.05
N ALA A 383 15.46 -21.85 -6.00
CA ALA A 383 14.14 -21.24 -5.84
C ALA A 383 12.98 -22.15 -6.29
N PHE A 384 12.09 -22.43 -5.35
CA PHE A 384 10.76 -23.02 -5.58
C PHE A 384 9.81 -22.61 -4.44
N SER A 385 8.49 -22.80 -4.61
CA SER A 385 7.54 -22.47 -3.55
C SER A 385 7.78 -23.38 -2.33
N GLY A 386 8.02 -22.76 -1.17
CA GLY A 386 8.38 -23.46 0.06
C GLY A 386 9.87 -23.63 0.31
N ALA A 387 10.74 -23.29 -0.65
CA ALA A 387 12.20 -23.36 -0.49
C ALA A 387 12.71 -22.53 0.69
N VAL A 388 13.79 -22.96 1.32
CA VAL A 388 14.47 -22.24 2.39
C VAL A 388 15.83 -21.78 1.90
N VAL A 389 16.02 -20.46 1.81
CA VAL A 389 17.30 -19.85 1.46
C VAL A 389 18.14 -19.75 2.73
N THR A 390 19.33 -20.34 2.71
CA THR A 390 20.26 -20.43 3.85
C THR A 390 21.44 -19.48 3.70
N PRO A 391 22.09 -19.04 4.80
CA PRO A 391 23.24 -18.13 4.75
C PRO A 391 24.57 -18.76 4.36
N TYR A 392 24.61 -20.06 4.07
CA TYR A 392 25.86 -20.81 3.88
C TYR A 392 26.44 -20.74 2.46
N PHE A 393 25.61 -20.40 1.47
CA PHE A 393 25.95 -20.47 0.05
C PHE A 393 25.67 -19.15 -0.67
N ASP A 394 25.86 -19.13 -1.98
CA ASP A 394 25.51 -17.99 -2.82
C ASP A 394 24.00 -17.66 -2.77
N SER A 395 23.69 -16.40 -3.04
CA SER A 395 22.33 -15.84 -2.97
C SER A 395 21.49 -16.12 -4.23
N LEU A 396 21.97 -16.96 -5.15
CA LEU A 396 21.34 -17.19 -6.45
C LEU A 396 20.02 -17.96 -6.32
N LEU A 397 18.96 -17.37 -6.88
CA LEU A 397 17.64 -18.00 -7.01
C LEU A 397 17.49 -18.66 -8.38
N VAL A 398 17.68 -17.89 -9.46
CA VAL A 398 17.49 -18.32 -10.85
C VAL A 398 18.30 -17.42 -11.79
N LYS A 399 18.88 -18.01 -12.82
CA LYS A 399 19.43 -17.26 -13.96
C LYS A 399 18.33 -17.09 -15.01
N VAL A 400 18.14 -15.85 -15.45
CA VAL A 400 17.20 -15.49 -16.50
C VAL A 400 18.01 -15.09 -17.71
N THR A 401 17.92 -15.88 -18.78
CA THR A 401 18.54 -15.55 -20.06
C THR A 401 17.44 -15.26 -21.07
N ALA A 402 17.56 -14.15 -21.79
CA ALA A 402 16.67 -13.83 -22.89
C ALA A 402 17.44 -13.81 -24.21
N ARG A 403 16.75 -14.10 -25.31
CA ARG A 403 17.22 -13.85 -26.68
C ARG A 403 16.25 -12.98 -27.46
N GLY A 404 16.77 -12.20 -28.40
CA GLY A 404 16.00 -11.34 -29.32
C GLY A 404 16.81 -11.03 -30.58
N LEU A 405 16.21 -10.38 -31.57
CA LEU A 405 16.92 -10.05 -32.82
C LEU A 405 17.89 -8.88 -32.66
N SER A 406 17.73 -8.08 -31.62
CA SER A 406 18.62 -6.96 -31.27
C SER A 406 18.87 -6.90 -29.76
N HIS A 407 19.92 -6.16 -29.36
CA HIS A 407 20.23 -5.90 -27.94
C HIS A 407 19.05 -5.26 -27.20
N VAL A 408 18.42 -4.25 -27.81
CA VAL A 408 17.28 -3.53 -27.23
C VAL A 408 16.05 -4.42 -27.07
N GLU A 409 15.72 -5.22 -28.09
CA GLU A 409 14.62 -6.20 -28.00
C GLU A 409 14.86 -7.23 -26.90
N THR A 410 16.10 -7.71 -26.79
CA THR A 410 16.49 -8.67 -25.76
C THR A 410 16.39 -8.06 -24.35
N ALA A 411 16.77 -6.79 -24.19
CA ALA A 411 16.60 -6.06 -22.94
C ALA A 411 15.11 -5.93 -22.56
N GLY A 412 14.24 -5.67 -23.54
CA GLY A 412 12.78 -5.67 -23.34
C GLY A 412 12.23 -7.05 -22.92
N HIS A 413 12.77 -8.15 -23.47
CA HIS A 413 12.42 -9.50 -23.02
C HIS A 413 12.84 -9.75 -21.57
N ILE A 414 14.03 -9.31 -21.16
CA ILE A 414 14.48 -9.39 -19.76
C ILE A 414 13.58 -8.54 -18.87
N GLU A 415 13.33 -7.28 -19.22
CA GLU A 415 12.49 -6.37 -18.45
C GLU A 415 11.11 -6.97 -18.19
N ARG A 416 10.42 -7.42 -19.24
CA ARG A 416 9.09 -8.04 -19.15
C ARG A 416 9.14 -9.30 -18.28
N CYS A 417 10.16 -10.14 -18.44
CA CYS A 417 10.35 -11.33 -17.61
C CYS A 417 10.49 -10.96 -16.12
N LEU A 418 11.37 -10.02 -15.80
CA LEU A 418 11.61 -9.54 -14.43
C LEU A 418 10.37 -8.88 -13.82
N GLN A 419 9.57 -8.14 -14.60
CA GLN A 419 8.30 -7.56 -14.17
C GLN A 419 7.22 -8.61 -13.91
N GLU A 420 7.26 -9.77 -14.57
CA GLU A 420 6.33 -10.88 -14.38
C GLU A 420 6.71 -11.77 -13.18
N PHE A 421 8.00 -11.83 -12.82
CA PHE A 421 8.48 -12.61 -11.68
C PHE A 421 7.76 -12.24 -10.38
N ARG A 422 7.37 -13.25 -9.60
CA ARG A 422 6.79 -13.05 -8.26
C ARG A 422 7.52 -13.93 -7.26
N VAL A 423 8.40 -13.31 -6.49
CA VAL A 423 9.07 -13.90 -5.34
C VAL A 423 8.54 -13.23 -4.07
N ARG A 424 8.18 -14.03 -3.07
CA ARG A 424 7.69 -13.57 -1.76
C ARG A 424 8.34 -14.39 -0.64
N GLY A 425 8.49 -13.76 0.51
CA GLY A 425 9.15 -14.34 1.69
C GLY A 425 10.62 -13.96 1.85
N VAL A 426 11.28 -13.54 0.76
CA VAL A 426 12.62 -12.94 0.77
C VAL A 426 12.66 -11.74 -0.19
N LYS A 427 13.56 -10.79 0.05
CA LYS A 427 13.92 -9.70 -0.86
C LYS A 427 14.68 -10.24 -2.09
N THR A 428 14.70 -9.45 -3.15
CA THR A 428 15.39 -9.80 -4.40
C THR A 428 16.00 -8.59 -5.07
N ASN A 429 17.06 -8.78 -5.84
CA ASN A 429 17.69 -7.74 -6.67
C ASN A 429 16.90 -7.33 -7.93
N ILE A 430 15.70 -7.89 -8.17
CA ILE A 430 14.87 -7.62 -9.36
C ILE A 430 14.67 -6.12 -9.66
N PRO A 431 14.32 -5.24 -8.69
CA PRO A 431 14.13 -3.82 -8.98
C PRO A 431 15.37 -3.15 -9.56
N PHE A 432 16.55 -3.51 -9.03
CA PHE A 432 17.84 -3.03 -9.54
C PHE A 432 18.11 -3.53 -10.96
N LEU A 433 17.84 -4.81 -11.23
CA LEU A 433 18.01 -5.37 -12.58
C LEU A 433 17.09 -4.69 -13.61
N ILE A 434 15.84 -4.36 -13.25
CA ILE A 434 14.91 -3.63 -14.11
C ILE A 434 15.50 -2.25 -14.44
N ASN A 435 15.85 -1.45 -13.42
CA ASN A 435 16.45 -0.13 -13.62
C ASN A 435 17.67 -0.19 -14.54
N LEU A 436 18.52 -1.21 -14.36
CA LEU A 436 19.73 -1.44 -15.14
C LEU A 436 19.43 -1.72 -16.61
N VAL A 437 18.58 -2.70 -16.92
CA VAL A 437 18.33 -3.10 -18.32
C VAL A 437 17.53 -2.07 -19.10
N THR A 438 16.80 -1.18 -18.42
CA THR A 438 16.09 -0.06 -19.03
C THR A 438 16.93 1.22 -19.12
N HIS A 439 18.14 1.24 -18.56
CA HIS A 439 18.97 2.44 -18.53
C HIS A 439 19.48 2.81 -19.94
N PRO A 440 19.47 4.09 -20.35
CA PRO A 440 19.89 4.50 -21.69
C PRO A 440 21.30 4.03 -22.09
N GLU A 441 22.28 4.12 -21.18
CA GLU A 441 23.66 3.64 -21.44
C GLU A 441 23.73 2.12 -21.68
N PHE A 442 22.90 1.33 -20.98
CA PHE A 442 22.83 -0.10 -21.20
C PHE A 442 22.21 -0.42 -22.54
N LEU A 443 21.09 0.23 -22.88
CA LEU A 443 20.41 0.06 -24.17
C LEU A 443 21.28 0.49 -25.36
N ALA A 444 22.13 1.49 -25.17
CA ALA A 444 23.11 1.94 -26.17
C ALA A 444 24.31 0.98 -26.33
N GLY A 445 24.53 0.07 -25.37
CA GLY A 445 25.68 -0.85 -25.37
C GLY A 445 27.01 -0.19 -25.00
N ASN A 446 26.98 0.91 -24.24
CA ASN A 446 28.16 1.72 -23.90
C ASN A 446 28.70 1.47 -22.49
N CYS A 447 28.19 0.45 -21.78
CA CYS A 447 28.59 0.15 -20.41
C CYS A 447 30.08 -0.20 -20.31
N THR A 448 30.75 0.38 -19.33
CA THR A 448 32.10 0.01 -18.88
C THR A 448 32.02 -0.76 -17.55
N THR A 449 33.15 -1.31 -17.09
CA THR A 449 33.29 -1.96 -15.78
C THR A 449 32.92 -1.08 -14.58
N ARG A 450 32.79 0.24 -14.80
CA ARG A 450 32.43 1.23 -13.77
C ARG A 450 31.00 1.75 -13.88
N PHE A 451 30.21 1.29 -14.85
CA PHE A 451 28.85 1.78 -15.11
C PHE A 451 27.96 1.79 -13.85
N ILE A 452 27.90 0.68 -13.10
CA ILE A 452 27.07 0.60 -11.89
C ILE A 452 27.59 1.56 -10.80
N ASP A 453 28.91 1.66 -10.64
CA ASP A 453 29.54 2.50 -9.62
C ASP A 453 29.39 4.00 -9.92
N GLU A 454 29.17 4.39 -11.18
CA GLU A 454 29.03 5.77 -11.65
C GLU A 454 27.58 6.22 -11.89
N THR A 455 26.60 5.34 -11.67
CA THR A 455 25.18 5.61 -11.99
C THR A 455 24.28 5.50 -10.75
N PRO A 456 24.22 6.55 -9.89
CA PRO A 456 23.40 6.54 -8.68
C PRO A 456 21.91 6.29 -8.91
N SER A 457 21.37 6.71 -10.06
CA SER A 457 19.95 6.54 -10.40
C SER A 457 19.50 5.09 -10.52
N LEU A 458 20.44 4.12 -10.66
CA LEU A 458 20.09 2.69 -10.61
C LEU A 458 19.52 2.27 -9.25
N PHE A 459 19.76 3.06 -8.20
CA PHE A 459 19.32 2.82 -6.82
C PHE A 459 18.03 3.57 -6.44
N ASP A 460 17.42 4.28 -7.38
CA ASP A 460 16.14 4.92 -7.17
C ASP A 460 15.00 3.92 -7.41
N PHE A 461 14.46 3.36 -6.32
CA PHE A 461 13.41 2.34 -6.39
C PHE A 461 12.03 2.95 -6.09
N PRO A 462 11.01 2.68 -6.92
CA PRO A 462 9.65 3.10 -6.61
C PRO A 462 9.10 2.35 -5.40
N ILE A 463 8.44 3.07 -4.49
CA ILE A 463 7.78 2.48 -3.31
C ILE A 463 6.65 1.56 -3.79
N ARG A 464 6.84 0.24 -3.63
CA ARG A 464 5.80 -0.75 -3.97
C ARG A 464 4.62 -0.61 -3.01
N GLN A 465 3.45 -0.30 -3.55
CA GLN A 465 2.21 -0.21 -2.77
C GLN A 465 1.69 -1.62 -2.43
N ASP A 466 1.90 -2.08 -1.20
CA ASP A 466 1.49 -3.42 -0.73
C ASP A 466 0.01 -3.48 -0.29
N ARG A 467 -0.89 -2.95 -1.11
CA ARG A 467 -2.31 -2.75 -0.77
C ARG A 467 -3.05 -4.04 -0.43
N ALA A 468 -2.85 -5.09 -1.24
CA ALA A 468 -3.53 -6.37 -1.03
C ALA A 468 -3.12 -7.04 0.29
N THR A 469 -1.82 -7.06 0.60
CA THR A 469 -1.35 -7.66 1.87
C THR A 469 -1.86 -6.87 3.06
N ARG A 470 -1.87 -5.53 3.00
CA ARG A 470 -2.42 -4.68 4.07
C ARG A 470 -3.91 -4.94 4.34
N LEU A 471 -4.71 -5.10 3.28
CA LEU A 471 -6.12 -5.48 3.41
C LEU A 471 -6.29 -6.89 3.99
N LEU A 472 -5.50 -7.88 3.55
CA LEU A 472 -5.51 -9.22 4.12
C LEU A 472 -5.13 -9.20 5.61
N SER A 473 -4.19 -8.34 6.02
CA SER A 473 -3.85 -8.15 7.43
C SER A 473 -5.00 -7.59 8.26
N PHE A 474 -5.78 -6.65 7.72
CA PHE A 474 -6.98 -6.14 8.40
C PHE A 474 -8.05 -7.23 8.55
N LEU A 475 -8.30 -7.99 7.47
CA LEU A 475 -9.25 -9.10 7.52
C LEU A 475 -8.79 -10.17 8.52
N ALA A 476 -7.51 -10.52 8.52
CA ALA A 476 -6.93 -11.48 9.47
C ALA A 476 -7.07 -10.99 10.92
N GLU A 477 -6.78 -9.72 11.19
CA GLU A 477 -7.00 -9.09 12.51
C GLU A 477 -8.47 -9.19 12.93
N THR A 478 -9.39 -8.87 12.02
CA THR A 478 -10.82 -8.92 12.30
C THR A 478 -11.31 -10.34 12.56
N ILE A 479 -10.81 -11.33 11.82
CA ILE A 479 -11.16 -12.75 11.99
C ILE A 479 -10.64 -13.29 13.33
N VAL A 480 -9.40 -12.97 13.70
CA VAL A 480 -8.75 -13.54 14.90
C VAL A 480 -9.18 -12.80 16.17
N ASN A 481 -9.16 -11.47 16.15
CA ASN A 481 -9.36 -10.64 17.35
C ASN A 481 -10.75 -9.98 17.42
N GLY A 482 -11.56 -10.10 16.36
CA GLY A 482 -12.86 -9.43 16.26
C GLY A 482 -12.73 -7.93 15.95
N ASN A 483 -13.83 -7.33 15.50
CA ASN A 483 -13.93 -5.87 15.38
C ASN A 483 -14.45 -5.28 16.70
N PRO A 484 -13.78 -4.28 17.31
CA PRO A 484 -14.23 -3.63 18.53
C PRO A 484 -15.67 -3.08 18.45
N LEU A 485 -16.14 -2.69 17.26
CA LEU A 485 -17.50 -2.21 17.05
C LEU A 485 -18.57 -3.28 17.30
N MET A 486 -18.21 -4.56 17.15
CA MET A 486 -19.11 -5.71 17.27
C MET A 486 -19.12 -6.33 18.67
N LYS A 487 -18.32 -5.78 19.61
CA LYS A 487 -18.26 -6.30 20.98
C LYS A 487 -19.64 -6.26 21.64
N ASN A 488 -20.09 -7.40 22.15
CA ASN A 488 -21.41 -7.59 22.79
C ASN A 488 -22.62 -7.27 21.88
N ARG A 489 -22.45 -7.34 20.55
CA ARG A 489 -23.54 -7.15 19.59
C ARG A 489 -23.90 -8.44 18.88
N GLN A 490 -25.12 -8.49 18.36
CA GLN A 490 -25.57 -9.59 17.51
C GLN A 490 -24.86 -9.55 16.15
N PRO A 491 -24.64 -10.70 15.49
CA PRO A 491 -24.09 -10.73 14.14
C PRO A 491 -24.95 -9.99 13.11
N VAL A 492 -24.32 -9.63 12.00
CA VAL A 492 -24.99 -9.01 10.84
C VAL A 492 -26.00 -9.99 10.23
N VAL A 493 -27.22 -9.50 9.97
CA VAL A 493 -28.32 -10.31 9.39
C VAL A 493 -28.04 -10.69 7.93
N ARG A 494 -27.56 -9.74 7.12
CA ARG A 494 -27.32 -9.92 5.68
C ARG A 494 -25.84 -9.80 5.34
N ARG A 495 -25.30 -10.80 4.63
CA ARG A 495 -23.92 -10.75 4.10
C ARG A 495 -23.84 -10.57 2.58
N SER A 496 -24.88 -10.95 1.84
CA SER A 496 -24.94 -10.76 0.39
C SER A 496 -25.02 -9.28 0.02
N PRO A 497 -24.33 -8.81 -1.05
CA PRO A 497 -24.42 -7.42 -1.49
C PRO A 497 -25.86 -6.92 -1.70
N ALA A 498 -26.09 -5.64 -1.48
CA ALA A 498 -27.32 -4.96 -1.89
C ALA A 498 -27.35 -4.78 -3.41
N ARG A 499 -28.47 -5.12 -4.06
CA ARG A 499 -28.61 -4.96 -5.51
C ARG A 499 -28.83 -3.49 -5.84
N VAL A 500 -27.87 -2.89 -6.53
CA VAL A 500 -28.00 -1.52 -7.06
C VAL A 500 -29.15 -1.49 -8.09
N PRO A 501 -30.03 -0.47 -8.07
CA PRO A 501 -31.07 -0.29 -9.08
C PRO A 501 -30.52 -0.28 -10.51
N GLU A 502 -31.31 -0.77 -11.46
CA GLU A 502 -30.97 -0.67 -12.87
C GLU A 502 -31.18 0.76 -13.38
N PHE A 503 -30.23 1.24 -14.18
CA PHE A 503 -30.27 2.53 -14.85
C PHE A 503 -29.40 2.48 -16.11
N ASP A 504 -29.63 3.38 -17.06
CA ASP A 504 -28.78 3.51 -18.23
C ASP A 504 -27.49 4.25 -17.87
N SER A 505 -26.38 3.52 -17.75
CA SER A 505 -25.07 4.09 -17.43
C SER A 505 -24.46 4.90 -18.57
N GLN A 506 -24.93 4.74 -19.81
CA GLN A 506 -24.48 5.52 -20.96
C GLN A 506 -25.18 6.88 -21.04
N GLN A 507 -26.37 7.00 -20.46
CA GLN A 507 -27.06 8.27 -20.36
C GLN A 507 -26.33 9.19 -19.38
N ALA A 508 -26.09 10.45 -19.77
CA ALA A 508 -25.58 11.46 -18.85
C ALA A 508 -26.63 11.77 -17.76
N PRO A 509 -26.23 12.03 -16.50
CA PRO A 509 -27.16 12.44 -15.45
C PRO A 509 -28.01 13.65 -15.89
N PRO A 510 -29.35 13.61 -15.74
CA PRO A 510 -30.21 14.74 -16.09
C PRO A 510 -29.87 15.99 -15.28
N ALA A 511 -30.17 17.19 -15.79
CA ALA A 511 -29.99 18.42 -15.03
C ALA A 511 -30.79 18.37 -13.71
N GLY A 512 -30.16 18.79 -12.61
CA GLY A 512 -30.75 18.79 -11.27
C GLY A 512 -30.59 20.13 -10.57
N SER A 513 -30.82 20.14 -9.25
CA SER A 513 -30.72 21.34 -8.42
C SER A 513 -29.33 22.00 -8.44
N ARG A 514 -28.26 21.20 -8.49
CA ARG A 514 -26.88 21.74 -8.55
C ARG A 514 -26.58 22.39 -9.88
N THR A 515 -27.06 21.81 -10.99
CA THR A 515 -26.94 22.42 -12.31
C THR A 515 -27.53 23.83 -12.31
N LYS A 516 -28.74 23.99 -11.74
CA LYS A 516 -29.41 25.29 -11.60
C LYS A 516 -28.66 26.26 -10.70
N LEU A 517 -28.10 25.79 -9.57
CA LEU A 517 -27.29 26.65 -8.69
C LEU A 517 -26.06 27.20 -9.43
N LEU A 518 -25.34 26.35 -10.16
CA LEU A 518 -24.13 26.74 -10.89
C LEU A 518 -24.45 27.73 -12.03
N GLU A 519 -25.63 27.62 -12.66
CA GLU A 519 -26.08 28.55 -13.70
C GLU A 519 -26.54 29.90 -13.14
N LEU A 520 -27.27 29.90 -12.01
CA LEU A 520 -27.95 31.08 -11.50
C LEU A 520 -27.14 31.85 -10.44
N GLY A 521 -26.23 31.16 -9.73
CA GLY A 521 -25.64 31.64 -8.49
C GLY A 521 -26.62 31.59 -7.30
N PRO A 522 -26.12 31.71 -6.06
CA PRO A 522 -26.91 31.43 -4.85
C PRO A 522 -28.12 32.36 -4.67
N GLU A 523 -27.98 33.66 -4.96
CA GLU A 523 -29.06 34.65 -4.78
C GLU A 523 -30.25 34.41 -5.72
N LYS A 524 -30.00 34.28 -7.03
CA LYS A 524 -31.06 34.03 -8.01
C LYS A 524 -31.67 32.65 -7.84
N PHE A 525 -30.86 31.66 -7.45
CA PHE A 525 -31.35 30.33 -7.13
C PHE A 525 -32.30 30.38 -5.94
N SER A 526 -31.94 31.07 -4.85
CA SER A 526 -32.83 31.29 -3.70
C SER A 526 -34.15 31.96 -4.08
N ALA A 527 -34.12 33.05 -4.86
CA ALA A 527 -35.35 33.70 -5.33
C ALA A 527 -36.24 32.77 -6.18
N THR A 528 -35.62 31.85 -6.94
CA THR A 528 -36.35 30.84 -7.72
C THR A 528 -37.02 29.80 -6.81
N LEU A 529 -36.38 29.40 -5.70
CA LEU A 529 -36.98 28.52 -4.70
C LEU A 529 -38.17 29.20 -4.02
N ARG A 530 -38.05 30.48 -3.67
CA ARG A 530 -39.11 31.25 -3.00
C ARG A 530 -40.38 31.36 -3.84
N SER A 531 -40.24 31.40 -5.17
CA SER A 531 -41.35 31.56 -6.12
C SER A 531 -41.89 30.23 -6.68
N HIS A 532 -41.26 29.10 -6.35
CA HIS A 532 -41.71 27.78 -6.76
C HIS A 532 -42.99 27.38 -6.01
N LYS A 533 -43.95 26.78 -6.73
CA LYS A 533 -45.24 26.38 -6.15
C LYS A 533 -45.24 24.99 -5.52
N GLY A 534 -44.48 24.05 -6.10
CA GLY A 534 -44.36 22.68 -5.61
C GLY A 534 -43.48 22.58 -4.37
N LEU A 535 -43.38 21.37 -3.82
CA LEU A 535 -42.55 21.10 -2.66
C LEU A 535 -41.22 20.47 -3.07
N TYR A 536 -40.11 21.06 -2.63
CA TYR A 536 -38.80 20.42 -2.76
C TYR A 536 -38.51 19.49 -1.59
N LEU A 537 -37.79 18.40 -1.85
CA LEU A 537 -37.35 17.45 -0.82
C LEU A 537 -35.83 17.38 -0.73
N THR A 538 -35.32 17.40 0.50
CA THR A 538 -33.95 17.02 0.85
C THR A 538 -33.95 15.58 1.36
N ASP A 539 -33.12 14.72 0.77
CA ASP A 539 -32.94 13.35 1.28
C ASP A 539 -31.84 13.31 2.36
N THR A 540 -32.19 12.92 3.58
CA THR A 540 -31.27 12.81 4.74
C THR A 540 -30.72 11.41 4.98
N THR A 541 -31.03 10.45 4.10
CA THR A 541 -30.64 9.03 4.24
C THR A 541 -29.14 8.86 4.47
N MET A 542 -28.31 9.64 3.77
CA MET A 542 -26.84 9.55 3.83
C MET A 542 -26.20 10.28 5.01
N ARG A 543 -26.97 10.99 5.85
CA ARG A 543 -26.46 11.74 7.02
C ARG A 543 -27.32 11.56 8.26
N ASP A 544 -28.42 12.30 8.39
CA ASP A 544 -29.15 12.36 9.67
C ASP A 544 -29.89 11.07 9.99
N ALA A 545 -30.36 10.36 8.97
CA ALA A 545 -31.16 9.17 9.17
C ALA A 545 -30.36 8.03 9.84
N HIS A 546 -29.18 7.69 9.28
CA HIS A 546 -28.30 6.70 9.90
C HIS A 546 -27.60 7.23 11.16
N GLN A 547 -27.43 8.54 11.30
CA GLN A 547 -27.00 9.15 12.56
C GLN A 547 -28.01 8.89 13.68
N SER A 548 -29.31 8.94 13.37
CA SER A 548 -30.41 8.74 14.31
C SER A 548 -30.72 7.27 14.58
N LEU A 549 -30.65 6.41 13.56
CA LEU A 549 -31.06 5.01 13.64
C LEU A 549 -29.91 4.04 13.91
N LEU A 550 -28.70 4.34 13.42
CA LEU A 550 -27.59 3.39 13.33
C LEU A 550 -26.29 3.94 13.95
N ALA A 551 -26.40 4.90 14.88
CA ALA A 551 -25.26 5.56 15.50
C ALA A 551 -24.22 6.07 14.48
N THR A 552 -24.66 6.58 13.34
CA THR A 552 -23.81 7.13 12.27
C THR A 552 -22.87 6.11 11.61
N ARG A 553 -23.17 4.81 11.69
CA ARG A 553 -22.24 3.76 11.23
C ARG A 553 -22.30 3.45 9.74
N MET A 554 -23.18 4.09 8.96
CA MET A 554 -23.26 3.84 7.53
C MET A 554 -21.96 4.26 6.81
N ARG A 555 -21.38 3.31 6.07
CA ARG A 555 -20.06 3.40 5.43
C ARG A 555 -20.14 3.99 4.02
N SER A 556 -19.01 4.54 3.60
CA SER A 556 -18.84 5.08 2.24
C SER A 556 -19.09 4.02 1.16
N TYR A 557 -18.75 2.75 1.42
CA TYR A 557 -18.99 1.63 0.52
C TYR A 557 -20.45 1.58 0.02
N ASP A 558 -21.40 1.59 0.95
CA ASP A 558 -22.82 1.45 0.63
C ASP A 558 -23.40 2.74 0.04
N MET A 559 -22.89 3.92 0.42
CA MET A 559 -23.33 5.19 -0.16
C MET A 559 -22.86 5.35 -1.61
N ILE A 560 -21.60 5.03 -1.89
CA ILE A 560 -20.97 5.23 -3.20
C ILE A 560 -21.51 4.23 -4.23
N ALA A 561 -21.86 3.02 -3.81
CA ALA A 561 -22.39 1.98 -4.69
C ALA A 561 -23.72 2.39 -5.38
N VAL A 562 -24.58 3.17 -4.71
CA VAL A 562 -25.87 3.62 -5.25
C VAL A 562 -25.85 5.06 -5.80
N ALA A 563 -24.74 5.78 -5.63
CA ALA A 563 -24.65 7.21 -5.96
C ALA A 563 -24.99 7.51 -7.44
N ASP A 564 -24.50 6.69 -8.37
CA ASP A 564 -24.74 6.89 -9.81
C ASP A 564 -26.22 6.69 -10.20
N ALA A 565 -26.91 5.80 -9.47
CA ALA A 565 -28.35 5.60 -9.59
C ALA A 565 -29.10 6.82 -9.06
N TYR A 566 -28.71 7.38 -7.90
CA TYR A 566 -29.29 8.62 -7.37
C TYR A 566 -29.24 9.78 -8.38
N ALA A 567 -28.09 9.96 -9.04
CA ALA A 567 -27.89 11.00 -10.03
C ALA A 567 -28.88 10.94 -11.21
N ARG A 568 -29.37 9.74 -11.57
CA ARG A 568 -30.29 9.54 -12.70
C ARG A 568 -31.74 9.35 -12.29
N LEU A 569 -31.97 8.65 -11.18
CA LEU A 569 -33.27 8.20 -10.73
C LEU A 569 -33.94 9.19 -9.75
N ALA A 570 -33.16 10.08 -9.13
CA ALA A 570 -33.64 11.02 -8.13
C ALA A 570 -33.14 12.46 -8.37
N ASN A 571 -32.90 12.83 -9.64
CA ASN A 571 -32.35 14.14 -10.02
C ASN A 571 -33.25 15.34 -9.65
N GLY A 572 -34.53 15.10 -9.33
CA GLY A 572 -35.49 16.13 -8.89
C GLY A 572 -35.37 16.53 -7.41
N LEU A 573 -34.54 15.84 -6.62
CA LEU A 573 -34.30 16.22 -5.22
C LEU A 573 -33.66 17.61 -5.14
N PHE A 574 -34.01 18.38 -4.10
CA PHE A 574 -33.33 19.64 -3.82
C PHE A 574 -31.90 19.40 -3.41
N SER A 575 -31.66 18.58 -2.39
CA SER A 575 -30.31 18.22 -1.97
C SER A 575 -30.26 16.81 -1.41
N LEU A 576 -29.06 16.25 -1.40
CA LEU A 576 -28.71 15.10 -0.57
C LEU A 576 -27.97 15.65 0.65
N GLU A 577 -28.54 15.46 1.83
CA GLU A 577 -27.81 15.71 3.06
C GLU A 577 -26.93 14.49 3.36
N MET A 578 -25.63 14.65 3.13
CA MET A 578 -24.68 13.53 3.06
C MET A 578 -23.42 13.76 3.91
N TRP A 579 -23.32 14.90 4.59
CA TRP A 579 -22.10 15.31 5.29
C TRP A 579 -22.35 16.21 6.51
N GLY A 580 -21.31 16.42 7.31
CA GLY A 580 -21.41 17.19 8.55
C GLY A 580 -22.11 16.41 9.66
N GLY A 581 -22.50 17.11 10.74
CA GLY A 581 -22.94 16.43 11.97
C GLY A 581 -21.88 15.47 12.49
N ALA A 582 -22.29 14.27 12.93
CA ALA A 582 -21.38 13.28 13.52
C ALA A 582 -20.57 12.47 12.48
N THR A 583 -20.87 12.62 11.18
CA THR A 583 -20.28 11.78 10.12
C THR A 583 -18.78 11.96 9.98
N PHE A 584 -18.27 13.17 10.19
CA PHE A 584 -16.85 13.51 9.99
C PHE A 584 -15.94 12.77 10.97
N ASP A 585 -16.21 12.87 12.28
CA ASP A 585 -15.50 12.14 13.32
C ASP A 585 -15.73 10.63 13.21
N THR A 586 -16.99 10.20 13.02
CA THR A 586 -17.33 8.77 13.00
C THR A 586 -16.64 8.02 11.86
N ALA A 587 -16.54 8.65 10.67
CA ALA A 587 -15.83 8.07 9.54
C ALA A 587 -14.38 7.72 9.90
N MET A 588 -13.64 8.65 10.50
CA MET A 588 -12.22 8.43 10.87
C MET A 588 -12.08 7.54 12.11
N ARG A 589 -12.84 7.84 13.17
CA ARG A 589 -12.70 7.20 14.48
C ARG A 589 -13.09 5.74 14.45
N PHE A 590 -14.27 5.45 13.92
CA PHE A 590 -14.92 4.14 14.02
C PHE A 590 -14.86 3.36 12.72
N LEU A 591 -15.16 4.01 11.60
CA LEU A 591 -15.24 3.34 10.29
C LEU A 591 -13.87 3.23 9.60
N LYS A 592 -12.87 3.93 10.14
CA LYS A 592 -11.49 3.97 9.62
C LYS A 592 -11.43 4.35 8.14
N GLU A 593 -12.27 5.29 7.74
CA GLU A 593 -12.33 5.84 6.38
C GLU A 593 -12.29 7.37 6.38
N CYS A 594 -11.87 7.95 5.27
CA CYS A 594 -11.73 9.40 5.15
C CYS A 594 -13.07 10.04 4.77
N PRO A 595 -13.63 10.98 5.57
CA PRO A 595 -14.86 11.66 5.20
C PRO A 595 -14.70 12.47 3.91
N TRP A 596 -13.51 13.04 3.64
CA TRP A 596 -13.25 13.82 2.42
C TRP A 596 -13.33 12.96 1.17
N GLU A 597 -12.81 11.72 1.23
CA GLU A 597 -12.93 10.77 0.11
C GLU A 597 -14.37 10.34 -0.12
N ARG A 598 -15.17 10.20 0.95
CA ARG A 598 -16.63 10.01 0.82
C ARG A 598 -17.25 11.14 0.01
N LEU A 599 -16.97 12.39 0.38
CA LEU A 599 -17.50 13.57 -0.28
C LEU A 599 -17.10 13.62 -1.76
N THR A 600 -15.81 13.53 -2.07
CA THR A 600 -15.34 13.67 -3.44
C THR A 600 -15.81 12.54 -4.35
N ARG A 601 -15.81 11.28 -3.86
CA ARG A 601 -16.29 10.13 -4.65
C ARG A 601 -17.80 10.17 -4.88
N LEU A 602 -18.58 10.58 -3.88
CA LEU A 602 -20.00 10.85 -4.08
C LEU A 602 -20.20 11.98 -5.08
N ARG A 603 -19.38 13.05 -5.01
CA ARG A 603 -19.53 14.22 -5.88
C ARG A 603 -19.26 13.88 -7.34
N GLU A 604 -18.23 13.09 -7.60
CA GLU A 604 -17.90 12.57 -8.94
C GLU A 604 -19.07 11.79 -9.55
N LYS A 605 -19.77 10.97 -8.73
CA LYS A 605 -20.90 10.13 -9.19
C LYS A 605 -22.24 10.86 -9.23
N VAL A 606 -22.41 11.89 -8.43
CA VAL A 606 -23.63 12.71 -8.40
C VAL A 606 -23.23 14.14 -8.78
N PRO A 607 -23.10 14.49 -10.06
CA PRO A 607 -22.66 15.84 -10.44
C PRO A 607 -23.79 16.89 -10.40
N ASN A 608 -25.05 16.45 -10.30
CA ASN A 608 -26.24 17.23 -10.67
C ASN A 608 -27.21 17.56 -9.51
N ILE A 609 -27.09 16.91 -8.34
CA ILE A 609 -27.92 17.18 -7.14
C ILE A 609 -27.08 17.95 -6.12
N LEU A 610 -27.66 18.94 -5.42
CA LEU A 610 -26.94 19.68 -4.38
C LEU A 610 -26.48 18.74 -3.26
N PHE A 611 -25.27 18.92 -2.76
CA PHE A 611 -24.82 18.31 -1.51
C PHE A 611 -24.97 19.28 -0.36
N GLN A 612 -25.66 18.82 0.66
CA GLN A 612 -25.92 19.57 1.87
C GLN A 612 -25.15 18.98 3.04
N MET A 613 -24.63 19.87 3.89
CA MET A 613 -24.06 19.49 5.17
C MET A 613 -24.65 20.26 6.34
N LEU A 614 -24.68 19.62 7.50
CA LEU A 614 -24.95 20.29 8.78
C LEU A 614 -23.64 20.83 9.36
N LEU A 615 -23.58 22.16 9.53
CA LEU A 615 -22.41 22.87 10.05
C LEU A 615 -22.77 23.57 11.36
N ARG A 616 -22.08 23.25 12.45
CA ARG A 616 -22.22 24.01 13.69
C ARG A 616 -21.32 25.24 13.64
N ALA A 617 -21.91 26.41 13.88
CA ALA A 617 -21.30 27.70 13.61
C ALA A 617 -19.93 27.93 14.25
N SER A 618 -19.81 27.68 15.57
CA SER A 618 -18.60 28.01 16.32
C SER A 618 -17.45 27.02 16.15
N ASN A 619 -17.71 25.89 15.51
CA ASN A 619 -16.76 24.79 15.49
C ASN A 619 -16.83 23.82 14.31
N ALA A 620 -17.53 24.22 13.26
CA ALA A 620 -17.74 23.44 12.06
C ALA A 620 -18.33 22.04 12.34
N VAL A 621 -17.46 21.04 12.46
CA VAL A 621 -17.81 19.64 12.73
C VAL A 621 -17.08 19.07 13.95
N GLY A 622 -16.29 19.89 14.67
CA GLY A 622 -15.50 19.50 15.85
C GLY A 622 -16.30 19.49 17.15
N TYR A 623 -15.67 19.18 18.30
CA TYR A 623 -16.35 19.09 19.62
C TYR A 623 -16.06 20.25 20.59
N THR A 624 -15.05 21.08 20.32
CA THR A 624 -14.70 22.27 21.12
C THR A 624 -14.92 23.54 20.29
N ASN A 625 -14.59 24.73 20.79
CA ASN A 625 -14.54 25.94 19.95
C ASN A 625 -13.20 26.05 19.24
N TYR A 626 -13.22 26.60 18.04
CA TYR A 626 -12.01 26.83 17.25
C TYR A 626 -11.89 28.32 16.88
N PRO A 627 -10.66 28.82 16.67
CA PRO A 627 -10.46 30.16 16.16
C PRO A 627 -11.05 30.31 14.75
N ASP A 628 -11.39 31.54 14.38
CA ASP A 628 -12.14 31.84 13.15
C ASP A 628 -11.48 31.30 11.88
N ASN A 629 -10.15 31.36 11.81
CA ASN A 629 -9.40 30.89 10.65
C ASN A 629 -9.53 29.38 10.41
N VAL A 630 -9.82 28.58 11.44
CA VAL A 630 -10.08 27.14 11.31
C VAL A 630 -11.47 26.91 10.72
N VAL A 631 -12.49 27.63 11.22
CA VAL A 631 -13.87 27.52 10.71
C VAL A 631 -13.94 27.98 9.26
N GLN A 632 -13.36 29.14 8.95
CA GLN A 632 -13.27 29.69 7.60
C GLN A 632 -12.52 28.74 6.65
N GLY A 633 -11.37 28.22 7.08
CA GLY A 633 -10.59 27.25 6.32
C GLY A 633 -11.37 25.96 6.03
N PHE A 634 -12.09 25.43 7.02
CA PHE A 634 -12.92 24.23 6.85
C PHE A 634 -14.08 24.45 5.86
N VAL A 635 -14.78 25.58 5.95
CA VAL A 635 -15.86 25.93 5.00
C VAL A 635 -15.31 26.03 3.58
N LYS A 636 -14.19 26.73 3.39
CA LYS A 636 -13.53 26.85 2.10
C LYS A 636 -13.17 25.49 1.50
N GLU A 637 -12.55 24.60 2.27
CA GLU A 637 -12.18 23.27 1.80
C GLU A 637 -13.40 22.36 1.54
N SER A 638 -14.48 22.53 2.31
CA SER A 638 -15.74 21.80 2.12
C SER A 638 -16.45 22.22 0.83
N ALA A 639 -16.51 23.53 0.56
CA ALA A 639 -17.07 24.07 -0.67
C ALA A 639 -16.23 23.64 -1.89
N SER A 640 -14.89 23.72 -1.80
CA SER A 640 -13.99 23.29 -2.89
C SER A 640 -14.09 21.79 -3.18
N ALA A 641 -14.42 20.98 -2.19
CA ALA A 641 -14.62 19.54 -2.34
C ALA A 641 -16.01 19.16 -2.89
N GLY A 642 -16.97 20.09 -2.90
CA GLY A 642 -18.26 19.92 -3.56
C GLY A 642 -19.49 19.96 -2.66
N ILE A 643 -19.39 20.48 -1.43
CA ILE A 643 -20.57 20.89 -0.65
C ILE A 643 -21.16 22.16 -1.27
N ASP A 644 -22.46 22.13 -1.55
CA ASP A 644 -23.17 23.24 -2.19
C ASP A 644 -24.09 23.99 -1.20
N VAL A 645 -24.60 23.32 -0.16
CA VAL A 645 -25.49 23.90 0.88
C VAL A 645 -24.90 23.68 2.27
N PHE A 646 -24.72 24.76 3.01
CA PHE A 646 -24.29 24.73 4.40
C PHE A 646 -25.45 25.13 5.30
N ARG A 647 -26.02 24.15 6.01
CA ARG A 647 -26.99 24.41 7.07
C ARG A 647 -26.25 24.82 8.33
N VAL A 648 -26.11 26.13 8.53
CA VAL A 648 -25.38 26.74 9.64
C VAL A 648 -26.31 26.92 10.83
N PHE A 649 -26.00 26.29 11.96
CA PHE A 649 -26.79 26.43 13.19
C PHE A 649 -25.90 26.72 14.40
N ASP A 650 -26.50 27.34 15.42
CA ASP A 650 -25.92 27.49 16.75
C ASP A 650 -26.78 26.70 17.77
N PRO A 651 -26.16 25.98 18.72
CA PRO A 651 -26.90 25.13 19.64
C PRO A 651 -27.76 25.88 20.68
N LEU A 652 -27.64 27.20 20.75
CA LEU A 652 -28.43 28.10 21.60
C LEU A 652 -29.17 29.18 20.80
N ASN A 653 -29.22 29.06 19.46
CA ASN A 653 -29.74 30.07 18.54
C ASN A 653 -29.08 31.46 18.70
N TRP A 654 -27.79 31.48 19.01
CA TRP A 654 -27.05 32.71 19.25
C TRP A 654 -26.39 33.24 17.96
N VAL A 655 -27.02 34.23 17.33
CA VAL A 655 -26.61 34.79 16.02
C VAL A 655 -25.17 35.27 15.96
N PRO A 656 -24.62 35.98 16.98
CA PRO A 656 -23.20 36.39 16.96
C PRO A 656 -22.24 35.22 16.75
N ASN A 657 -22.58 34.02 17.20
CA ASN A 657 -21.76 32.82 17.01
C ASN A 657 -21.80 32.29 15.58
N MET A 658 -22.87 32.59 14.84
CA MET A 658 -23.12 32.14 13.46
C MET A 658 -22.41 32.99 12.40
N GLU A 659 -22.08 34.23 12.74
CA GLU A 659 -21.54 35.24 11.82
C GLU A 659 -20.32 34.76 11.01
N VAL A 660 -19.31 34.18 11.68
CA VAL A 660 -18.07 33.74 11.02
C VAL A 660 -18.35 32.67 9.96
N ALA A 661 -19.22 31.71 10.28
CA ALA A 661 -19.58 30.64 9.37
C ALA A 661 -20.47 31.14 8.22
N ILE A 662 -21.45 32.00 8.49
CA ILE A 662 -22.31 32.61 7.47
C ILE A 662 -21.45 33.36 6.43
N THR A 663 -20.56 34.23 6.91
CA THR A 663 -19.66 35.01 6.03
C THR A 663 -18.76 34.09 5.21
N ALA A 664 -18.14 33.08 5.83
CA ALA A 664 -17.26 32.14 5.12
C ALA A 664 -18.01 31.36 4.01
N VAL A 665 -19.26 30.99 4.25
CA VAL A 665 -20.09 30.29 3.24
C VAL A 665 -20.42 31.23 2.09
N GLN A 666 -20.81 32.47 2.37
CA GLN A 666 -21.09 33.47 1.34
C GLN A 666 -19.86 33.73 0.47
N GLU A 667 -18.68 33.91 1.08
CA GLU A 667 -17.41 34.12 0.39
C GLU A 667 -17.01 32.93 -0.50
N SER A 668 -17.44 31.71 -0.15
CA SER A 668 -17.19 30.51 -0.95
C SER A 668 -18.08 30.39 -2.20
N GLY A 669 -19.17 31.18 -2.28
CA GLY A 669 -20.18 31.10 -3.34
C GLY A 669 -21.22 29.98 -3.17
N ALA A 670 -21.19 29.25 -2.06
CA ALA A 670 -22.17 28.22 -1.71
C ALA A 670 -23.45 28.80 -1.07
N LEU A 671 -24.49 27.99 -0.95
CA LEU A 671 -25.75 28.37 -0.30
C LEU A 671 -25.61 28.33 1.23
N CYS A 672 -25.54 29.51 1.84
CA CYS A 672 -25.75 29.69 3.27
C CYS A 672 -27.23 29.51 3.65
N GLU A 673 -27.53 28.42 4.36
CA GLU A 673 -28.82 28.17 5.00
C GLU A 673 -28.69 28.43 6.51
N ALA A 674 -29.15 29.59 6.95
CA ALA A 674 -29.08 29.97 8.35
C ALA A 674 -30.23 29.35 9.14
N THR A 675 -29.92 28.76 10.29
CA THR A 675 -30.84 27.87 10.99
C THR A 675 -31.34 28.45 12.29
N VAL A 676 -32.63 28.26 12.53
CA VAL A 676 -33.27 28.45 13.83
C VAL A 676 -33.66 27.08 14.38
N CYS A 677 -33.09 26.71 15.53
CA CYS A 677 -33.47 25.49 16.23
C CYS A 677 -34.81 25.70 16.95
N TYR A 678 -35.76 24.81 16.71
CA TYR A 678 -37.09 24.87 17.32
C TYR A 678 -37.10 24.16 18.68
N THR A 679 -37.64 24.81 19.71
CA THR A 679 -37.89 24.23 21.03
C THR A 679 -39.19 24.77 21.62
N GLY A 680 -39.81 24.02 22.51
CA GLY A 680 -41.09 24.36 23.10
C GLY A 680 -42.26 24.31 22.13
N ASP A 681 -43.27 25.13 22.39
CA ASP A 681 -44.54 25.08 21.69
C ASP A 681 -45.08 26.50 21.46
N VAL A 682 -45.04 26.97 20.21
CA VAL A 682 -45.58 28.30 19.83
C VAL A 682 -47.10 28.41 20.01
N LEU A 683 -47.78 27.31 20.31
CA LEU A 683 -49.20 27.28 20.65
C LEU A 683 -49.46 27.30 22.17
N ASP A 684 -48.45 27.07 23.01
CA ASP A 684 -48.62 27.10 24.46
C ASP A 684 -48.39 28.52 25.01
N PRO A 685 -49.44 29.22 25.48
CA PRO A 685 -49.31 30.56 26.03
C PRO A 685 -48.55 30.58 27.37
N LYS A 686 -48.34 29.44 28.04
CA LYS A 686 -47.63 29.38 29.32
C LYS A 686 -46.11 29.33 29.17
N ARG A 687 -45.61 29.03 27.96
CA ARG A 687 -44.17 28.97 27.66
C ARG A 687 -43.77 30.17 26.81
N ASP A 688 -43.69 31.34 27.46
CA ASP A 688 -43.56 32.66 26.84
C ASP A 688 -42.14 33.06 26.41
N LYS A 689 -41.13 32.21 26.65
CA LYS A 689 -39.75 32.44 26.21
C LYS A 689 -39.57 32.23 24.69
N TYR A 690 -40.10 31.13 24.15
CA TYR A 690 -39.92 30.71 22.75
C TYR A 690 -41.19 30.95 21.92
N THR A 691 -41.61 32.21 21.86
CA THR A 691 -42.85 32.61 21.17
C THR A 691 -42.69 32.69 19.66
N LEU A 692 -43.80 32.81 18.93
CA LEU A 692 -43.78 33.10 17.49
C LEU A 692 -42.96 34.36 17.16
N LYS A 693 -43.03 35.39 18.01
CA LYS A 693 -42.26 36.63 17.86
C LYS A 693 -40.76 36.37 17.93
N TYR A 694 -40.31 35.54 18.88
CA TYR A 694 -38.91 35.16 19.03
C TYR A 694 -38.36 34.56 17.71
N TYR A 695 -39.10 33.62 17.11
CA TYR A 695 -38.68 32.99 15.86
C TYR A 695 -38.63 33.97 14.68
N VAL A 696 -39.62 34.87 14.57
CA VAL A 696 -39.66 35.91 13.52
C VAL A 696 -38.52 36.92 13.67
N ASP A 697 -38.25 37.40 14.89
CA ASP A 697 -37.17 38.35 15.15
C ASP A 697 -35.81 37.75 14.77
N LEU A 698 -35.58 36.49 15.16
CA LEU A 698 -34.36 35.75 14.84
C LEU A 698 -34.20 35.54 13.33
N ALA A 699 -35.27 35.17 12.63
CA ALA A 699 -35.26 35.02 11.18
C ALA A 699 -34.91 36.32 10.46
N LYS A 700 -35.47 37.46 10.89
CA LYS A 700 -35.12 38.79 10.35
C LYS A 700 -33.67 39.16 10.62
N GLU A 701 -33.11 38.74 11.75
CA GLU A 701 -31.69 38.97 12.05
C GLU A 701 -30.79 38.16 11.10
N LEU A 702 -31.11 36.88 10.88
CA LEU A 702 -30.37 36.01 9.97
C LEU A 702 -30.47 36.47 8.50
N GLU A 703 -31.63 36.95 8.06
CA GLU A 703 -31.82 37.55 6.74
C GLU A 703 -30.92 38.78 6.53
N LYS A 704 -30.83 39.66 7.54
CA LYS A 704 -29.93 40.84 7.48
C LYS A 704 -28.46 40.47 7.37
N ARG A 705 -28.07 39.26 7.79
CA ARG A 705 -26.70 38.73 7.62
C ARG A 705 -26.48 38.05 6.27
N GLY A 706 -27.47 38.12 5.38
CA GLY A 706 -27.38 37.63 4.00
C GLY A 706 -27.51 36.11 3.86
N ALA A 707 -28.22 35.46 4.79
CA ALA A 707 -28.61 34.07 4.58
C ALA A 707 -29.41 33.94 3.28
N HIS A 708 -29.14 32.91 2.48
CA HIS A 708 -29.89 32.66 1.25
C HIS A 708 -31.17 31.86 1.54
N LEU A 709 -31.16 31.04 2.60
CA LEU A 709 -32.24 30.16 3.01
C LEU A 709 -32.40 30.26 4.52
N LEU A 710 -33.63 30.09 5.01
CA LEU A 710 -33.93 29.98 6.44
C LEU A 710 -34.32 28.54 6.76
N ALA A 711 -33.56 27.87 7.62
CA ALA A 711 -33.93 26.56 8.13
C ALA A 711 -34.66 26.66 9.47
N ILE A 712 -35.75 25.92 9.60
CA ILE A 712 -36.36 25.58 10.88
C ILE A 712 -35.87 24.18 11.24
N LYS A 713 -34.96 24.08 12.20
CA LYS A 713 -34.42 22.80 12.67
C LYS A 713 -35.15 22.35 13.94
N ASP A 714 -36.18 21.54 13.76
CA ASP A 714 -36.83 20.82 14.84
C ASP A 714 -36.09 19.50 15.11
N MET A 715 -34.95 19.60 15.80
CA MET A 715 -34.03 18.48 16.08
C MET A 715 -34.62 17.34 16.92
N ALA A 716 -35.76 17.56 17.57
CA ALA A 716 -36.39 16.59 18.45
C ALA A 716 -37.69 16.03 17.87
N GLY A 717 -38.40 16.78 17.02
CA GLY A 717 -39.74 16.39 16.53
C GLY A 717 -40.88 17.01 17.34
N LEU A 718 -40.63 18.21 17.91
CA LEU A 718 -41.53 18.93 18.80
C LEU A 718 -42.56 19.78 18.07
N CYS A 719 -42.28 20.19 16.84
CA CYS A 719 -43.12 21.11 16.11
C CYS A 719 -44.37 20.36 15.60
N LYS A 720 -45.44 20.39 16.42
CA LYS A 720 -46.74 19.76 16.11
C LYS A 720 -47.31 20.30 14.79
N PRO A 721 -48.21 19.57 14.10
CA PRO A 721 -48.65 19.97 12.77
C PRO A 721 -49.19 21.41 12.66
N PHE A 722 -50.12 21.77 13.55
CA PHE A 722 -50.68 23.13 13.56
C PHE A 722 -49.68 24.20 14.02
N ALA A 723 -48.70 23.82 14.85
CA ALA A 723 -47.61 24.72 15.25
C ALA A 723 -46.67 24.98 14.07
N ALA A 724 -46.36 23.94 13.30
CA ALA A 724 -45.54 24.02 12.08
C ALA A 724 -46.19 24.91 11.02
N GLY A 725 -47.49 24.72 10.76
CA GLY A 725 -48.24 25.60 9.84
C GLY A 725 -48.25 27.06 10.29
N ARG A 726 -48.51 27.32 11.58
CA ARG A 726 -48.51 28.69 12.13
C ARG A 726 -47.12 29.34 12.08
N LEU A 727 -46.07 28.59 12.41
CA LEU A 727 -44.69 29.05 12.39
C LEU A 727 -44.23 29.34 10.95
N ALA A 728 -44.43 28.39 10.04
CA ALA A 728 -44.07 28.54 8.63
C ALA A 728 -44.77 29.74 8.00
N LYS A 729 -46.08 29.91 8.26
CA LYS A 729 -46.83 31.07 7.78
C LYS A 729 -46.23 32.38 8.26
N ALA A 730 -45.99 32.50 9.57
CA ALA A 730 -45.48 33.74 10.15
C ALA A 730 -44.10 34.09 9.59
N LEU A 731 -43.22 33.10 9.46
CA LEU A 731 -41.90 33.29 8.86
C LEU A 731 -42.02 33.66 7.38
N HIS A 732 -42.89 32.98 6.62
CA HIS A 732 -43.09 33.26 5.20
C HIS A 732 -43.58 34.69 4.98
N ASP A 733 -44.51 35.18 5.80
CA ASP A 733 -45.06 36.52 5.67
C ASP A 733 -44.06 37.62 6.07
N GLU A 734 -43.09 37.31 6.95
CA GLU A 734 -42.23 38.30 7.61
C GLU A 734 -40.78 38.35 7.08
N VAL A 735 -40.30 37.31 6.37
CA VAL A 735 -38.98 37.28 5.72
C VAL A 735 -39.10 36.87 4.24
N GLY A 736 -38.20 37.39 3.41
CA GLY A 736 -38.13 37.13 1.97
C GLY A 736 -37.45 35.81 1.58
N LEU A 737 -36.84 35.10 2.55
CA LEU A 737 -36.10 33.87 2.32
C LEU A 737 -37.02 32.66 2.08
N PRO A 738 -36.64 31.68 1.23
CA PRO A 738 -37.29 30.38 1.22
C PRO A 738 -37.07 29.66 2.56
N ILE A 739 -38.11 28.96 3.02
CA ILE A 739 -38.09 28.25 4.29
C ILE A 739 -37.83 26.77 4.05
N HIS A 740 -36.85 26.23 4.76
CA HIS A 740 -36.50 24.82 4.78
C HIS A 740 -36.89 24.20 6.13
N PHE A 741 -37.90 23.34 6.15
CA PHE A 741 -38.40 22.74 7.38
C PHE A 741 -37.80 21.34 7.61
N HIS A 742 -37.04 21.21 8.69
CA HIS A 742 -36.42 19.97 9.12
C HIS A 742 -37.03 19.52 10.44
N THR A 743 -37.43 18.25 10.53
CA THR A 743 -37.99 17.66 11.75
C THR A 743 -37.63 16.17 11.89
N HIS A 744 -37.94 15.58 13.03
CA HIS A 744 -37.77 14.16 13.33
C HIS A 744 -39.14 13.54 13.66
N ASP A 745 -39.36 12.30 13.25
CA ASP A 745 -40.63 11.58 13.38
C ASP A 745 -40.75 10.80 14.71
N THR A 746 -40.05 11.27 15.75
CA THR A 746 -39.99 10.61 17.06
C THR A 746 -41.37 10.50 17.70
N SER A 747 -42.25 11.48 17.42
CA SER A 747 -43.65 11.53 17.87
C SER A 747 -44.62 10.79 16.94
N GLY A 748 -44.20 10.45 15.71
CA GLY A 748 -45.07 9.87 14.68
C GLY A 748 -45.98 10.88 13.98
N ALA A 749 -45.82 12.18 14.27
CA ALA A 749 -46.63 13.26 13.70
C ALA A 749 -45.86 14.12 12.67
N ALA A 750 -44.58 13.83 12.41
CA ALA A 750 -43.72 14.74 11.65
C ALA A 750 -44.10 14.85 10.18
N LEU A 751 -44.62 13.78 9.56
CA LEU A 751 -45.14 13.84 8.19
C LEU A 751 -46.27 14.87 8.06
N ALA A 752 -47.19 14.90 9.03
CA ALA A 752 -48.26 15.90 9.06
C ALA A 752 -47.71 17.32 9.30
N SER A 753 -46.67 17.46 10.15
CA SER A 753 -45.98 18.74 10.34
C SER A 753 -45.29 19.25 9.07
N CYS A 754 -44.65 18.38 8.29
CA CYS A 754 -44.08 18.74 7.00
C CYS A 754 -45.15 19.23 6.02
N LEU A 755 -46.30 18.54 5.92
CA LEU A 755 -47.40 18.94 5.05
C LEU A 755 -48.01 20.29 5.45
N GLU A 756 -48.23 20.51 6.76
CA GLU A 756 -48.76 21.78 7.26
C GLU A 756 -47.76 22.93 7.07
N ALA A 757 -46.45 22.70 7.31
CA ALA A 757 -45.42 23.69 7.01
C ALA A 757 -45.38 24.04 5.51
N ALA A 758 -45.41 23.03 4.63
CA ALA A 758 -45.39 23.22 3.17
C ALA A 758 -46.63 23.99 2.68
N ARG A 759 -47.82 23.60 3.15
CA ARG A 759 -49.08 24.30 2.87
C ARG A 759 -49.04 25.79 3.24
N HIS A 760 -48.26 26.13 4.25
CA HIS A 760 -48.14 27.47 4.80
C HIS A 760 -46.84 28.21 4.42
N GLY A 761 -46.15 27.76 3.38
CA GLY A 761 -45.08 28.52 2.73
C GLY A 761 -43.66 28.02 2.97
N ALA A 762 -43.48 26.82 3.54
CA ALA A 762 -42.20 26.12 3.47
C ALA A 762 -41.93 25.63 2.04
N SER A 763 -40.77 26.00 1.49
CA SER A 763 -40.36 25.67 0.13
C SER A 763 -39.72 24.29 0.04
N ILE A 764 -39.09 23.84 1.13
CA ILE A 764 -38.31 22.60 1.18
C ILE A 764 -38.61 21.88 2.50
N VAL A 765 -38.71 20.55 2.47
CA VAL A 765 -38.73 19.71 3.68
C VAL A 765 -37.66 18.62 3.63
N ASP A 766 -37.11 18.28 4.79
CA ASP A 766 -36.24 17.12 4.94
C ASP A 766 -37.05 15.85 5.14
N ALA A 767 -36.68 14.80 4.41
CA ALA A 767 -37.24 13.45 4.55
C ALA A 767 -36.14 12.40 4.30
N SER A 768 -36.39 11.14 4.65
CA SER A 768 -35.46 10.05 4.34
C SER A 768 -36.16 8.91 3.60
N MET A 769 -35.38 8.13 2.84
CA MET A 769 -35.88 6.94 2.16
C MET A 769 -36.58 6.01 3.15
N ALA A 770 -37.69 5.40 2.75
CA ALA A 770 -38.56 4.63 3.64
C ALA A 770 -37.85 3.68 4.64
N PRO A 771 -36.81 2.90 4.28
CA PRO A 771 -36.15 1.99 5.22
C PRO A 771 -35.31 2.70 6.26
N PHE A 772 -35.09 4.01 6.13
CA PHE A 772 -34.34 4.87 7.04
C PHE A 772 -35.22 5.99 7.61
N ALA A 773 -36.53 5.89 7.48
CA ALA A 773 -37.50 6.87 8.00
C ALA A 773 -38.18 6.39 9.29
N GLY A 774 -38.83 7.33 9.98
CA GLY A 774 -39.61 7.07 11.18
C GLY A 774 -38.76 6.93 12.44
N LEU A 775 -39.43 6.73 13.58
CA LEU A 775 -38.79 6.67 14.91
C LEU A 775 -37.97 7.95 15.14
N THR A 776 -36.73 7.84 15.58
CA THR A 776 -35.84 9.00 15.79
C THR A 776 -35.35 9.65 14.48
N SER A 777 -35.69 9.11 13.30
CA SER A 777 -35.26 9.63 11.99
C SER A 777 -36.26 10.65 11.42
N GLN A 778 -36.01 11.12 10.19
CA GLN A 778 -36.92 11.97 9.44
C GLN A 778 -38.22 11.25 9.03
N PRO A 779 -39.28 12.01 8.68
CA PRO A 779 -40.48 11.43 8.07
C PRO A 779 -40.18 10.76 6.73
N ASN A 780 -41.06 9.87 6.32
CA ASN A 780 -40.89 9.02 5.16
C ASN A 780 -41.01 9.81 3.84
N LEU A 781 -39.91 9.85 3.08
CA LEU A 781 -39.79 10.55 1.80
C LEU A 781 -40.78 10.00 0.77
N ASN A 782 -40.85 8.68 0.62
CA ASN A 782 -41.75 8.03 -0.33
C ASN A 782 -43.22 8.36 -0.03
N ALA A 783 -43.59 8.39 1.25
CA ALA A 783 -44.93 8.74 1.69
C ALA A 783 -45.25 10.22 1.43
N LEU A 784 -44.29 11.13 1.64
CA LEU A 784 -44.45 12.56 1.32
C LEU A 784 -44.64 12.81 -0.19
N VAL A 785 -43.86 12.13 -1.04
CA VAL A 785 -44.00 12.19 -2.51
C VAL A 785 -45.40 11.72 -2.95
N GLU A 786 -45.92 10.65 -2.33
CA GLU A 786 -47.26 10.17 -2.66
C GLU A 786 -48.36 11.07 -2.10
N ALA A 787 -48.22 11.55 -0.86
CA ALA A 787 -49.22 12.39 -0.19
C ALA A 787 -49.42 13.75 -0.87
N THR A 788 -48.40 14.25 -1.58
CA THR A 788 -48.43 15.53 -2.30
C THR A 788 -48.76 15.39 -3.78
N ARG A 789 -48.79 14.17 -4.34
CA ARG A 789 -49.04 13.97 -5.78
C ARG A 789 -50.41 14.48 -6.18
N ASN A 790 -50.49 15.14 -7.33
CA ASN A 790 -51.73 15.73 -7.88
C ASN A 790 -52.31 16.85 -7.00
N THR A 791 -51.48 17.48 -6.17
CA THR A 791 -51.82 18.68 -5.40
C THR A 791 -50.92 19.84 -5.83
N ASP A 792 -51.19 21.06 -5.36
CA ASP A 792 -50.31 22.20 -5.62
C ASP A 792 -48.89 22.01 -5.03
N LEU A 793 -48.74 21.12 -4.05
CA LEU A 793 -47.48 20.77 -3.40
C LEU A 793 -46.74 19.62 -4.09
N ASP A 794 -47.17 19.18 -5.28
CA ASP A 794 -46.53 18.06 -5.99
C ASP A 794 -45.02 18.30 -6.15
N THR A 795 -44.23 17.30 -5.73
CA THR A 795 -42.76 17.34 -5.76
C THR A 795 -42.18 17.15 -7.15
N GLY A 796 -42.96 16.62 -8.10
CA GLY A 796 -42.49 16.24 -9.44
C GLY A 796 -41.54 15.04 -9.45
N LEU A 797 -41.33 14.35 -8.31
CA LEU A 797 -40.53 13.14 -8.23
C LEU A 797 -41.34 11.91 -8.66
N ASP A 798 -40.73 11.08 -9.50
CA ASP A 798 -41.31 9.80 -9.93
C ASP A 798 -41.14 8.75 -8.81
N PRO A 799 -42.23 8.16 -8.27
CA PRO A 799 -42.17 7.17 -7.19
C PRO A 799 -41.53 5.86 -7.61
N GLU A 800 -41.60 5.50 -8.90
CA GLU A 800 -41.13 4.21 -9.36
C GLU A 800 -39.61 4.06 -9.23
N PRO A 801 -38.79 4.99 -9.77
CA PRO A 801 -37.36 5.07 -9.47
C PRO A 801 -37.04 5.11 -7.96
N LEU A 802 -37.83 5.86 -7.17
CA LEU A 802 -37.64 5.95 -5.71
C LEU A 802 -37.89 4.61 -4.99
N ARG A 803 -38.81 3.77 -5.47
CA ARG A 803 -39.03 2.42 -4.92
C ARG A 803 -37.81 1.52 -5.13
N HIS A 804 -37.11 1.64 -6.26
CA HIS A 804 -35.89 0.86 -6.49
C HIS A 804 -34.77 1.28 -5.54
N LEU A 805 -34.57 2.58 -5.33
CA LEU A 805 -33.63 3.11 -4.33
C LEU A 805 -34.01 2.65 -2.91
N THR A 806 -35.31 2.60 -2.60
CA THR A 806 -35.84 2.10 -1.32
C THR A 806 -35.48 0.63 -1.09
N HIS A 807 -35.61 -0.24 -2.09
CA HIS A 807 -35.22 -1.65 -1.95
C HIS A 807 -33.72 -1.82 -1.69
N TYR A 808 -32.88 -1.01 -2.34
CA TYR A 808 -31.45 -0.99 -2.08
C TYR A 808 -31.16 -0.64 -0.61
N TRP A 809 -31.73 0.44 -0.10
CA TRP A 809 -31.52 0.86 1.28
C TRP A 809 -32.08 -0.13 2.30
N GLY A 810 -33.17 -0.83 1.99
CA GLY A 810 -33.68 -1.92 2.82
C GLY A 810 -32.64 -3.01 3.01
N ALA A 811 -32.04 -3.47 1.91
CA ALA A 811 -30.95 -4.46 1.96
C ALA A 811 -29.70 -3.93 2.68
N VAL A 812 -29.33 -2.66 2.48
CA VAL A 812 -28.19 -2.04 3.17
C VAL A 812 -28.42 -1.97 4.67
N ARG A 813 -29.62 -1.60 5.15
CA ARG A 813 -29.90 -1.51 6.59
C ARG A 813 -29.69 -2.84 7.30
N GLU A 814 -29.95 -3.97 6.64
CA GLU A 814 -29.67 -5.31 7.17
C GLU A 814 -28.16 -5.58 7.43
N HIS A 815 -27.25 -4.85 6.75
CA HIS A 815 -25.81 -4.90 7.05
C HIS A 815 -25.46 -4.23 8.40
N TYR A 816 -26.35 -3.37 8.91
CA TYR A 816 -26.17 -2.57 10.10
C TYR A 816 -27.12 -2.95 11.24
N SER A 817 -27.78 -4.11 11.15
CA SER A 817 -28.63 -4.66 12.22
C SER A 817 -28.01 -4.62 13.63
N PRO A 818 -26.67 -4.75 13.83
CA PRO A 818 -26.07 -4.66 15.16
C PRO A 818 -26.15 -3.25 15.80
N PHE A 819 -26.46 -2.21 15.03
CA PHE A 819 -26.40 -0.80 15.46
C PHE A 819 -27.77 -0.12 15.60
N GLU A 820 -28.86 -0.87 15.45
CA GLU A 820 -30.23 -0.34 15.56
C GLU A 820 -30.48 0.39 16.90
N CYS A 821 -31.18 1.52 16.85
CA CYS A 821 -31.43 2.39 18.02
C CYS A 821 -32.30 1.75 19.12
N GLY A 822 -33.01 0.67 18.80
CA GLY A 822 -33.83 -0.11 19.74
C GLY A 822 -35.22 0.46 20.03
N MET A 823 -35.54 1.67 19.56
CA MET A 823 -36.91 2.21 19.58
C MET A 823 -37.79 1.39 18.63
N LYS A 824 -38.97 0.96 19.09
CA LYS A 824 -39.87 0.09 18.30
C LYS A 824 -41.05 0.84 17.68
N ALA A 825 -41.47 1.94 18.30
CA ALA A 825 -42.60 2.75 17.87
C ALA A 825 -42.38 4.21 18.32
N PRO A 826 -43.02 5.19 17.64
CA PRO A 826 -43.05 6.59 18.07
C PRO A 826 -43.65 6.78 19.47
N ASP A 827 -43.27 7.86 20.16
CA ASP A 827 -43.71 8.17 21.52
C ASP A 827 -43.98 9.67 21.72
N ALA A 828 -45.09 9.99 22.40
CA ALA A 828 -45.49 11.35 22.74
C ALA A 828 -44.78 11.88 24.01
N ASP A 829 -44.14 11.03 24.80
CA ASP A 829 -43.30 11.45 25.94
C ASP A 829 -42.17 12.40 25.52
N LEU A 830 -41.82 12.38 24.22
CA LEU A 830 -41.00 13.39 23.57
C LEU A 830 -41.38 14.82 23.94
N TYR A 831 -42.68 15.15 23.99
CA TYR A 831 -43.15 16.51 24.28
C TYR A 831 -42.93 16.92 25.73
N LEU A 832 -42.63 15.98 26.64
CA LEU A 832 -42.21 16.26 28.00
C LEU A 832 -40.70 16.53 28.05
N HIS A 833 -39.89 15.58 27.60
CA HIS A 833 -38.44 15.61 27.83
C HIS A 833 -37.65 16.35 26.74
N GLU A 834 -38.21 16.51 25.55
CA GLU A 834 -37.60 17.29 24.45
C GLU A 834 -36.18 16.85 24.08
N MET A 835 -35.91 15.54 24.16
CA MET A 835 -34.61 15.00 23.78
C MET A 835 -34.54 14.85 22.26
N PRO A 836 -33.51 15.40 21.59
CA PRO A 836 -33.24 15.09 20.19
C PRO A 836 -33.04 13.60 19.96
N GLY A 837 -33.37 13.09 18.77
CA GLY A 837 -33.30 11.65 18.47
C GLY A 837 -31.93 11.01 18.79
N GLY A 838 -30.84 11.67 18.40
CA GLY A 838 -29.48 11.21 18.73
C GLY A 838 -29.16 11.25 20.23
N GLN A 839 -29.68 12.22 20.98
CA GLN A 839 -29.49 12.29 22.43
C GLN A 839 -30.29 11.21 23.15
N PHE A 840 -31.53 10.94 22.72
CA PHE A 840 -32.36 9.88 23.30
C PHE A 840 -31.64 8.53 23.25
N THR A 841 -31.13 8.16 22.07
CA THR A 841 -30.44 6.88 21.88
C THR A 841 -29.15 6.80 22.72
N ASN A 842 -28.34 7.86 22.72
CA ASN A 842 -27.09 7.90 23.49
C ASN A 842 -27.33 7.87 25.01
N LEU A 843 -28.31 8.63 25.49
CA LEU A 843 -28.62 8.73 26.92
C LEU A 843 -29.22 7.41 27.44
N LEU A 844 -29.99 6.70 26.62
CA LEU A 844 -30.50 5.37 26.96
C LEU A 844 -29.36 4.35 27.12
N GLU A 845 -28.37 4.38 26.23
CA GLU A 845 -27.17 3.53 26.35
C GLU A 845 -26.34 3.89 27.60
N GLN A 846 -26.19 5.18 27.91
CA GLN A 846 -25.52 5.62 29.14
C GLN A 846 -26.29 5.18 30.39
N ALA A 847 -27.61 5.31 30.40
CA ALA A 847 -28.46 4.83 31.49
C ALA A 847 -28.33 3.31 31.66
N ARG A 848 -28.29 2.54 30.56
CA ARG A 848 -28.02 1.09 30.59
C ARG A 848 -26.66 0.76 31.21
N ALA A 849 -25.61 1.47 30.81
CA ALA A 849 -24.27 1.28 31.35
C ALA A 849 -24.17 1.60 32.86
N LEU A 850 -25.01 2.50 33.35
CA LEU A 850 -25.12 2.87 34.77
C LEU A 850 -26.15 2.01 35.55
N GLY A 851 -26.81 1.06 34.91
CA GLY A 851 -27.84 0.22 35.56
C GLY A 851 -29.16 0.95 35.84
N LEU A 852 -29.43 2.06 35.16
CA LEU A 852 -30.63 2.90 35.33
C LEU A 852 -31.75 2.58 34.33
N THR A 853 -31.67 1.46 33.61
CA THR A 853 -32.67 1.07 32.59
C THR A 853 -34.08 0.99 33.15
N ASP A 854 -34.25 0.39 34.33
CA ASP A 854 -35.57 0.24 34.98
C ASP A 854 -36.10 1.57 35.55
N ARG A 855 -35.26 2.61 35.57
CA ARG A 855 -35.57 3.99 36.00
C ARG A 855 -35.52 4.98 34.84
N TRP A 856 -35.72 4.51 33.61
CA TRP A 856 -35.66 5.39 32.43
C TRP A 856 -36.68 6.52 32.48
N GLU A 857 -37.89 6.27 33.01
CA GLU A 857 -38.90 7.31 33.22
C GLU A 857 -38.39 8.44 34.13
N ASP A 858 -37.69 8.11 35.22
CA ASP A 858 -37.08 9.09 36.11
C ASP A 858 -36.05 9.92 35.36
N VAL A 859 -35.20 9.29 34.54
CA VAL A 859 -34.19 9.99 33.72
C VAL A 859 -34.86 10.97 32.75
N CYS A 860 -35.93 10.56 32.04
CA CYS A 860 -36.68 11.43 31.14
C CYS A 860 -37.31 12.62 31.86
N ARG A 861 -37.91 12.39 33.03
CA ARG A 861 -38.53 13.44 33.84
C ARG A 861 -37.48 14.41 34.38
N THR A 862 -36.40 13.90 34.97
CA THR A 862 -35.29 14.73 35.46
C THR A 862 -34.65 15.52 34.33
N TYR A 863 -34.53 14.98 33.12
CA TYR A 863 -34.05 15.75 31.97
C TYR A 863 -34.93 16.98 31.66
N ALA A 864 -36.26 16.83 31.72
CA ALA A 864 -37.19 17.95 31.57
C ALA A 864 -37.06 18.98 32.70
N GLU A 865 -36.91 18.52 33.95
CA GLU A 865 -36.70 19.38 35.12
C GLU A 865 -35.37 20.14 35.04
N VAL A 866 -34.30 19.47 34.62
CA VAL A 866 -32.98 20.08 34.41
C VAL A 866 -33.05 21.17 33.34
N ASN A 867 -33.81 20.97 32.26
CA ASN A 867 -34.01 22.02 31.26
C ASN A 867 -34.63 23.29 31.87
N GLN A 868 -35.64 23.14 32.74
CA GLN A 868 -36.26 24.28 33.43
C GLN A 868 -35.28 24.93 34.42
N LEU A 869 -34.52 24.13 35.17
CA LEU A 869 -33.48 24.60 36.08
C LEU A 869 -32.41 25.44 35.36
N LEU A 870 -32.05 25.07 34.12
CA LEU A 870 -31.09 25.80 33.30
C LEU A 870 -31.68 27.03 32.60
N GLY A 871 -32.95 27.37 32.89
CA GLY A 871 -33.63 28.55 32.37
C GLY A 871 -34.38 28.34 31.06
N ASP A 872 -34.77 27.10 30.73
CA ASP A 872 -35.40 26.67 29.49
C ASP A 872 -34.55 26.98 28.25
N ILE A 873 -33.78 25.99 27.77
CA ILE A 873 -32.79 26.20 26.71
C ILE A 873 -33.12 25.39 25.45
N VAL A 874 -32.49 25.79 24.33
CA VAL A 874 -32.41 24.97 23.12
C VAL A 874 -31.50 23.78 23.41
N LYS A 875 -32.01 22.58 23.11
CA LYS A 875 -31.33 21.30 23.40
C LYS A 875 -30.97 20.59 22.11
N VAL A 876 -29.76 20.83 21.62
CA VAL A 876 -29.17 20.14 20.46
C VAL A 876 -27.70 19.88 20.77
N THR A 877 -26.95 19.12 19.97
CA THR A 877 -25.54 18.88 20.31
C THR A 877 -24.73 20.20 20.27
N PRO A 878 -24.00 20.59 21.34
CA PRO A 878 -23.67 19.80 22.54
C PRO A 878 -24.52 20.09 23.79
N THR A 879 -25.41 21.09 23.80
CA THR A 879 -26.22 21.46 24.98
C THR A 879 -27.10 20.33 25.49
N SER A 880 -27.73 19.56 24.60
CA SER A 880 -28.53 18.36 24.95
C SER A 880 -27.74 17.31 25.75
N LYS A 881 -26.45 17.15 25.46
CA LYS A 881 -25.57 16.26 26.24
C LYS A 881 -25.37 16.77 27.65
N ALA A 882 -25.12 18.07 27.82
CA ALA A 882 -24.96 18.68 29.15
C ALA A 882 -26.22 18.51 30.02
N VAL A 883 -27.41 18.69 29.43
CA VAL A 883 -28.69 18.41 30.11
C VAL A 883 -28.78 16.92 30.52
N GLY A 884 -28.39 16.02 29.62
CA GLY A 884 -28.37 14.57 29.88
C GLY A 884 -27.41 14.15 30.99
N ASP A 885 -26.17 14.66 30.96
CA ASP A 885 -25.15 14.36 31.95
C ASP A 885 -25.58 14.83 33.35
N LEU A 886 -26.20 16.02 33.44
CA LEU A 886 -26.75 16.53 34.71
C LEU A 886 -27.97 15.70 35.16
N ALA A 887 -28.85 15.29 34.25
CA ALA A 887 -29.98 14.44 34.59
C ALA A 887 -29.53 13.08 35.16
N LEU A 888 -28.57 12.41 34.51
CA LEU A 888 -28.01 11.15 35.01
C LEU A 888 -27.34 11.32 36.38
N LEU A 889 -26.58 12.40 36.57
CA LEU A 889 -25.95 12.71 37.86
C LEU A 889 -27.00 12.83 38.96
N LEU A 890 -28.08 13.58 38.73
CA LEU A 890 -29.14 13.80 39.70
C LEU A 890 -29.88 12.50 40.04
N VAL A 891 -30.26 11.70 39.04
CA VAL A 891 -30.94 10.41 39.24
C VAL A 891 -30.04 9.43 40.01
N THR A 892 -28.76 9.35 39.67
CA THR A 892 -27.78 8.49 40.35
C THR A 892 -27.58 8.89 41.81
N ASN A 893 -27.72 10.18 42.13
CA ASN A 893 -27.59 10.70 43.49
C ASN A 893 -28.94 10.78 44.25
N GLU A 894 -30.01 10.22 43.67
CA GLU A 894 -31.37 10.26 44.22
C GLU A 894 -31.81 11.68 44.59
N MET A 895 -31.50 12.65 43.74
CA MET A 895 -31.70 14.08 43.97
C MET A 895 -32.65 14.68 42.95
N LYS A 896 -33.59 15.52 43.39
CA LYS A 896 -34.46 16.29 42.48
C LYS A 896 -33.74 17.52 41.95
N ALA A 897 -34.10 17.99 40.75
CA ALA A 897 -33.50 19.20 40.19
C ALA A 897 -33.71 20.45 41.08
N SER A 898 -34.87 20.56 41.72
CA SER A 898 -35.19 21.65 42.66
C SER A 898 -34.29 21.68 43.89
N GLU A 899 -33.76 20.53 44.32
CA GLU A 899 -32.93 20.41 45.51
C GLU A 899 -31.48 20.86 45.26
N LEU A 900 -31.06 21.02 43.99
CA LEU A 900 -29.66 21.30 43.63
C LEU A 900 -29.14 22.61 44.23
N LEU A 901 -30.00 23.64 44.29
CA LEU A 901 -29.67 24.98 44.78
C LEU A 901 -29.68 25.06 46.32
N GLU A 902 -30.52 24.25 46.97
CA GLU A 902 -30.67 24.24 48.44
C GLU A 902 -29.73 23.24 49.12
N SER A 903 -29.21 22.26 48.37
CA SER A 903 -28.37 21.20 48.91
C SER A 903 -27.01 21.70 49.39
N THR A 904 -26.64 21.31 50.61
CA THR A 904 -25.29 21.50 51.16
C THR A 904 -24.30 20.42 50.72
N ARG A 905 -24.75 19.39 49.96
CA ARG A 905 -23.88 18.32 49.47
C ARG A 905 -22.82 18.87 48.52
N GLU A 906 -21.58 18.43 48.66
CA GLU A 906 -20.53 18.69 47.67
C GLU A 906 -20.72 17.76 46.47
N ILE A 907 -21.02 18.35 45.31
CA ILE A 907 -21.24 17.62 44.05
C ILE A 907 -20.14 18.02 43.07
N ALA A 908 -19.52 17.02 42.43
CA ALA A 908 -18.65 17.23 41.28
C ALA A 908 -19.51 17.20 40.01
N PHE A 909 -19.63 18.35 39.34
CA PHE A 909 -20.44 18.47 38.13
C PHE A 909 -19.68 17.96 36.89
N PRO A 910 -20.37 17.31 35.94
CA PRO A 910 -19.78 16.95 34.66
C PRO A 910 -19.23 18.18 33.93
N GLU A 911 -18.07 18.01 33.27
CA GLU A 911 -17.39 19.10 32.55
C GLU A 911 -18.29 19.75 31.48
N SER A 912 -19.14 18.97 30.81
CA SER A 912 -20.12 19.47 29.83
C SER A 912 -21.09 20.49 30.42
N VAL A 913 -21.50 20.32 31.68
CA VAL A 913 -22.41 21.23 32.38
C VAL A 913 -21.69 22.51 32.78
N VAL A 914 -20.44 22.38 33.22
CA VAL A 914 -19.56 23.52 33.52
C VAL A 914 -19.27 24.34 32.28
N ASP A 915 -18.94 23.70 31.16
CA ASP A 915 -18.69 24.36 29.87
C ASP A 915 -19.93 25.08 29.35
N LEU A 916 -21.12 24.49 29.51
CA LEU A 916 -22.38 25.15 29.15
C LEU A 916 -22.58 26.43 29.99
N LEU A 917 -22.55 26.32 31.31
CA LEU A 917 -22.86 27.42 32.24
C LEU A 917 -21.76 28.48 32.33
N SER A 918 -20.52 28.16 31.97
CA SER A 918 -19.42 29.13 31.88
C SER A 918 -19.46 29.96 30.58
N GLY A 919 -20.42 29.70 29.69
CA GLY A 919 -20.57 30.43 28.42
C GLY A 919 -19.67 29.92 27.30
N ARG A 920 -18.91 28.83 27.51
CA ARG A 920 -18.06 28.23 26.47
C ARG A 920 -18.88 27.65 25.32
N MET A 921 -20.14 27.29 25.53
CA MET A 921 -21.02 26.82 24.44
C MET A 921 -21.85 27.94 23.78
N GLY A 922 -21.63 29.21 24.16
CA GLY A 922 -22.44 30.35 23.76
C GLY A 922 -23.43 30.77 24.84
N GLN A 923 -24.34 31.68 24.49
CA GLN A 923 -25.28 32.31 25.42
C GLN A 923 -26.73 32.03 25.00
N PRO A 924 -27.62 31.56 25.89
CA PRO A 924 -29.03 31.40 25.58
C PRO A 924 -29.76 32.75 25.57
N PRO A 925 -30.93 32.85 24.92
CA PRO A 925 -31.79 34.02 25.06
C PRO A 925 -32.11 34.30 26.54
N GLY A 926 -31.80 35.50 27.01
CA GLY A 926 -32.01 35.91 28.42
C GLY A 926 -30.91 35.47 29.40
N GLY A 927 -29.88 34.75 28.96
CA GLY A 927 -28.80 34.25 29.82
C GLY A 927 -29.18 33.04 30.67
N PHE A 928 -28.22 32.50 31.41
CA PHE A 928 -28.44 31.42 32.38
C PHE A 928 -28.85 31.98 33.76
N PRO A 929 -29.64 31.24 34.57
CA PRO A 929 -29.96 31.65 35.95
C PRO A 929 -28.69 31.81 36.80
N THR A 930 -28.53 32.97 37.43
CA THR A 930 -27.25 33.37 38.07
C THR A 930 -26.90 32.51 39.27
N GLU A 931 -27.90 32.09 40.04
CA GLU A 931 -27.75 31.16 41.16
C GLU A 931 -27.26 29.77 40.72
N VAL A 932 -27.70 29.29 39.56
CA VAL A 932 -27.26 28.00 38.99
C VAL A 932 -25.82 28.09 38.49
N VAL A 933 -25.47 29.20 37.81
CA VAL A 933 -24.09 29.47 37.37
C VAL A 933 -23.16 29.50 38.58
N ALA A 934 -23.50 30.25 39.64
CA ALA A 934 -22.68 30.36 40.84
C ALA A 934 -22.48 28.98 41.53
N ARG A 935 -23.52 28.14 41.58
CA ARG A 935 -23.47 26.81 42.19
C ARG A 935 -22.56 25.84 41.43
N VAL A 936 -22.60 25.87 40.10
CA VAL A 936 -21.90 24.90 39.24
C VAL A 936 -20.49 25.36 38.85
N VAL A 937 -20.35 26.59 38.34
CA VAL A 937 -19.09 27.10 37.78
C VAL A 937 -18.11 27.51 38.88
N ARG A 938 -18.63 27.96 40.05
CA ARG A 938 -17.85 28.38 41.23
C ARG A 938 -16.79 29.42 40.85
N ASN A 939 -15.51 29.12 41.07
CA ASN A 939 -14.39 30.05 40.83
C ASN A 939 -13.81 29.96 39.40
N GLN A 940 -14.44 29.22 38.49
CA GLN A 940 -13.97 29.11 37.11
C GLN A 940 -14.32 30.36 36.29
N THR A 941 -13.56 30.60 35.22
CA THR A 941 -13.73 31.77 34.34
C THR A 941 -15.02 31.70 33.53
N ILE A 942 -15.79 32.78 33.56
CA ILE A 942 -17.00 32.98 32.75
C ILE A 942 -16.64 33.72 31.46
N ILE A 943 -17.20 33.30 30.33
CA ILE A 943 -17.03 33.92 29.02
C ILE A 943 -18.27 34.74 28.68
N GLU A 944 -18.14 36.07 28.62
CA GLU A 944 -19.25 37.00 28.33
C GLU A 944 -19.47 37.26 26.82
N GLY A 945 -18.50 36.92 25.97
CA GLY A 945 -18.53 37.14 24.51
C GLY A 945 -18.43 35.85 23.69
N ARG A 946 -18.21 35.97 22.37
CA ARG A 946 -18.12 34.80 21.48
C ARG A 946 -16.87 33.97 21.82
N PRO A 947 -17.00 32.67 22.17
CA PRO A 947 -15.87 31.85 22.59
C PRO A 947 -14.72 31.83 21.56
N GLY A 948 -15.03 31.69 20.28
CA GLY A 948 -14.02 31.66 19.21
C GLY A 948 -13.20 32.96 19.08
N ALA A 949 -13.77 34.12 19.45
CA ALA A 949 -13.08 35.41 19.40
C ALA A 949 -11.99 35.53 20.48
N THR A 950 -12.05 34.69 21.51
CA THR A 950 -11.06 34.67 22.61
C THR A 950 -9.85 33.79 22.29
N LEU A 951 -9.90 33.01 21.21
CA LEU A 951 -8.86 32.06 20.83
C LEU A 951 -7.87 32.70 19.85
N PRO A 952 -6.55 32.49 20.02
CA PRO A 952 -5.57 32.92 19.03
C PRO A 952 -5.74 32.15 17.72
N PRO A 953 -5.42 32.75 16.56
CA PRO A 953 -5.45 32.04 15.28
C PRO A 953 -4.60 30.77 15.30
N ALA A 954 -5.11 29.69 14.71
CA ALA A 954 -4.36 28.45 14.61
C ALA A 954 -3.16 28.59 13.65
N ASN A 955 -2.01 28.01 13.99
CA ASN A 955 -0.84 28.00 13.11
C ASN A 955 -0.92 26.88 12.07
N ILE A 956 -1.34 27.23 10.86
CA ILE A 956 -1.50 26.29 9.75
C ILE A 956 -0.18 25.69 9.28
N LYS A 957 0.94 26.42 9.39
CA LYS A 957 2.26 25.92 8.98
C LYS A 957 2.72 24.78 9.89
N ASP A 958 2.59 24.96 11.20
CA ASP A 958 2.95 23.93 12.18
C ASP A 958 2.07 22.70 12.01
N ALA A 959 0.75 22.89 11.85
CA ALA A 959 -0.17 21.79 11.57
C ALA A 959 0.17 21.04 10.27
N THR A 960 0.62 21.74 9.23
CA THR A 960 1.07 21.13 7.96
C THR A 960 2.33 20.29 8.17
N ALA A 961 3.29 20.78 8.96
CA ALA A 961 4.52 20.05 9.28
C ALA A 961 4.23 18.77 10.08
N GLU A 962 3.38 18.85 11.10
CA GLU A 962 2.95 17.70 11.91
C GLU A 962 2.26 16.63 11.05
N VAL A 963 1.30 17.04 10.21
CA VAL A 963 0.59 16.10 9.33
C VAL A 963 1.54 15.49 8.30
N THR A 964 2.45 16.27 7.72
CA THR A 964 3.44 15.79 6.74
C THR A 964 4.34 14.71 7.35
N ALA A 965 4.80 14.93 8.58
CA ALA A 965 5.58 13.94 9.33
C ALA A 965 4.77 12.65 9.59
N LEU A 966 3.50 12.80 9.97
CA LEU A 966 2.61 11.69 10.27
C LEU A 966 2.27 10.83 9.04
N VAL A 967 1.99 11.44 7.88
CA VAL A 967 1.61 10.70 6.66
C VAL A 967 2.80 10.31 5.78
N GLY A 968 4.00 10.84 6.03
CA GLY A 968 5.23 10.52 5.29
C GLY A 968 5.24 11.06 3.85
N ARG A 969 4.38 12.04 3.55
CA ARG A 969 4.25 12.73 2.26
C ARG A 969 3.72 14.15 2.49
N GLU A 970 3.71 14.98 1.45
CA GLU A 970 3.10 16.30 1.52
C GLU A 970 1.65 16.21 1.99
N ALA A 971 1.34 16.94 3.06
CA ALA A 971 0.01 17.01 3.66
C ALA A 971 -0.93 17.85 2.79
N THR A 972 -2.13 17.33 2.54
CA THR A 972 -3.17 18.09 1.83
C THR A 972 -3.87 19.08 2.79
N PRO A 973 -4.42 20.20 2.30
CA PRO A 973 -5.19 21.14 3.13
C PRO A 973 -6.35 20.49 3.90
N ARG A 974 -6.98 19.47 3.31
CA ARG A 974 -8.08 18.69 3.90
C ARG A 974 -7.61 17.84 5.08
N GLU A 975 -6.43 17.24 4.98
CA GLU A 975 -5.81 16.50 6.10
C GLU A 975 -5.42 17.45 7.23
N VAL A 976 -4.87 18.62 6.90
CA VAL A 976 -4.57 19.67 7.89
C VAL A 976 -5.84 20.15 8.58
N SER A 977 -6.93 20.35 7.84
CA SER A 977 -8.24 20.71 8.40
C SER A 977 -8.78 19.62 9.33
N SER A 978 -8.70 18.34 8.94
CA SER A 978 -9.06 17.21 9.81
C SER A 978 -8.21 17.15 11.08
N TRP A 979 -6.90 17.41 10.99
CA TRP A 979 -6.01 17.46 12.14
C TRP A 979 -6.35 18.60 13.11
N LEU A 980 -6.60 19.80 12.59
CA LEU A 980 -6.96 20.96 13.40
C LEU A 980 -8.26 20.75 14.17
N LEU A 981 -9.22 20.03 13.57
CA LEU A 981 -10.48 19.68 14.23
C LEU A 981 -10.33 18.49 15.19
N TYR A 982 -9.53 17.49 14.81
CA TYR A 982 -9.52 16.17 15.42
C TYR A 982 -8.12 15.53 15.48
N SER A 983 -7.14 16.22 16.07
CA SER A 983 -5.73 15.80 16.06
C SER A 983 -5.51 14.33 16.44
N ARG A 984 -6.01 13.91 17.61
CA ARG A 984 -5.85 12.52 18.07
C ARG A 984 -6.54 11.50 17.17
N VAL A 985 -7.75 11.81 16.69
CA VAL A 985 -8.52 10.90 15.81
C VAL A 985 -7.85 10.76 14.46
N PHE A 986 -7.36 11.87 13.91
CA PHE A 986 -6.64 11.90 12.66
C PHE A 986 -5.32 11.12 12.79
N GLN A 987 -4.62 11.27 13.92
CA GLN A 987 -3.43 10.47 14.23
C GLN A 987 -3.75 8.96 14.18
N ASP A 988 -4.72 8.52 14.99
CA ASP A 988 -5.11 7.11 15.06
C ASP A 988 -5.61 6.59 13.69
N PHE A 989 -6.25 7.44 12.89
CA PHE A 989 -6.69 7.12 11.52
C PHE A 989 -5.52 6.99 10.55
N ALA A 990 -4.55 7.91 10.58
CA ALA A 990 -3.38 7.88 9.71
C ALA A 990 -2.51 6.66 10.01
N GLU A 991 -2.29 6.34 11.29
CA GLU A 991 -1.58 5.13 11.73
C GLU A 991 -2.32 3.85 11.26
N HIS A 992 -3.64 3.81 11.41
CA HIS A 992 -4.46 2.71 10.89
C HIS A 992 -4.32 2.56 9.37
N ARG A 993 -4.40 3.67 8.62
CA ARG A 993 -4.30 3.66 7.15
C ARG A 993 -2.90 3.28 6.68
N ALA A 994 -1.85 3.66 7.41
CA ALA A 994 -0.49 3.21 7.15
C ALA A 994 -0.35 1.69 7.32
N LYS A 995 -0.94 1.13 8.38
CA LYS A 995 -0.89 -0.31 8.71
C LYS A 995 -1.74 -1.16 7.76
N TYR A 996 -2.99 -0.79 7.54
CA TYR A 996 -4.01 -1.63 6.89
C TYR A 996 -4.45 -1.14 5.50
N GLY A 997 -4.01 0.03 5.07
CA GLY A 997 -4.45 0.62 3.81
C GLY A 997 -5.87 1.20 3.91
N ASP A 998 -6.51 1.39 2.76
CA ASP A 998 -7.87 1.89 2.67
C ASP A 998 -8.87 0.75 2.88
N VAL A 999 -9.48 0.67 4.07
CA VAL A 999 -10.48 -0.35 4.40
C VAL A 999 -11.91 0.06 4.00
N ALA A 1000 -12.10 1.27 3.45
CA ALA A 1000 -13.41 1.74 2.99
C ALA A 1000 -13.92 0.95 1.77
N VAL A 1001 -13.01 0.32 1.01
CA VAL A 1001 -13.35 -0.51 -0.16
C VAL A 1001 -13.88 -1.90 0.19
N LEU A 1002 -13.75 -2.33 1.44
CA LEU A 1002 -14.27 -3.62 1.88
C LEU A 1002 -15.80 -3.59 1.98
N PRO A 1003 -16.52 -4.67 1.61
CA PRO A 1003 -17.94 -4.80 1.91
C PRO A 1003 -18.21 -4.69 3.41
N THR A 1004 -19.33 -4.07 3.79
CA THR A 1004 -19.67 -3.80 5.21
C THR A 1004 -19.64 -5.03 6.11
N PRO A 1005 -20.21 -6.20 5.72
CA PRO A 1005 -20.13 -7.41 6.55
C PRO A 1005 -18.69 -7.92 6.75
N ALA A 1006 -17.84 -7.81 5.73
CA ALA A 1006 -16.44 -8.19 5.82
C ALA A 1006 -15.62 -7.20 6.68
N PHE A 1007 -15.95 -5.92 6.66
CA PHE A 1007 -15.35 -4.92 7.55
C PHE A 1007 -15.73 -5.16 9.03
N LEU A 1008 -16.97 -5.55 9.30
CA LEU A 1008 -17.47 -5.75 10.66
C LEU A 1008 -17.04 -7.11 11.27
N GLU A 1009 -17.02 -8.18 10.48
CA GLU A 1009 -16.85 -9.55 10.99
C GLU A 1009 -15.74 -10.36 10.30
N GLY A 1010 -15.14 -9.83 9.23
CA GLY A 1010 -14.28 -10.62 8.33
C GLY A 1010 -15.11 -11.56 7.42
N PRO A 1011 -14.50 -12.15 6.37
CA PRO A 1011 -15.12 -13.23 5.58
C PRO A 1011 -15.25 -14.53 6.38
N LYS A 1012 -16.28 -15.32 6.09
CA LYS A 1012 -16.42 -16.70 6.58
C LYS A 1012 -15.59 -17.67 5.71
N PRO A 1013 -15.20 -18.85 6.22
CA PRO A 1013 -14.52 -19.85 5.41
C PRO A 1013 -15.33 -20.18 4.14
N GLY A 1014 -14.68 -20.12 2.98
CA GLY A 1014 -15.30 -20.32 1.66
C GLY A 1014 -16.02 -19.09 1.08
N GLU A 1015 -16.20 -18.00 1.83
CA GLU A 1015 -16.79 -16.75 1.32
C GLU A 1015 -15.81 -16.03 0.39
N GLU A 1016 -16.31 -15.62 -0.78
CA GLU A 1016 -15.57 -14.86 -1.78
C GLU A 1016 -15.91 -13.37 -1.68
N LEU A 1017 -14.88 -12.54 -1.55
CA LEU A 1017 -14.97 -11.09 -1.54
C LEU A 1017 -14.39 -10.53 -2.82
N PHE A 1018 -15.13 -9.63 -3.46
CA PHE A 1018 -14.68 -8.85 -4.60
C PHE A 1018 -14.39 -7.43 -4.13
N VAL A 1019 -13.11 -7.04 -4.15
CA VAL A 1019 -12.64 -5.76 -3.61
C VAL A 1019 -11.96 -4.96 -4.70
N ASP A 1020 -12.63 -3.94 -5.20
CA ASP A 1020 -12.06 -3.03 -6.19
C ASP A 1020 -11.11 -2.04 -5.52
N ILE A 1021 -9.83 -2.12 -5.87
CA ILE A 1021 -8.80 -1.20 -5.34
C ILE A 1021 -8.52 -0.03 -6.29
N GLU A 1022 -8.76 -0.24 -7.60
CA GLU A 1022 -8.71 0.76 -8.67
C GLU A 1022 -9.65 0.31 -9.81
N PRO A 1023 -10.09 1.22 -10.70
CA PRO A 1023 -10.80 0.82 -11.92
C PRO A 1023 -10.04 -0.26 -12.69
N GLY A 1024 -10.69 -1.41 -12.94
CA GLY A 1024 -10.09 -2.56 -13.62
C GLY A 1024 -9.18 -3.44 -12.76
N LYS A 1025 -9.03 -3.17 -11.45
CA LYS A 1025 -8.24 -3.98 -10.50
C LYS A 1025 -9.11 -4.44 -9.34
N THR A 1026 -9.64 -5.65 -9.47
CA THR A 1026 -10.41 -6.34 -8.43
C THR A 1026 -9.54 -7.38 -7.74
N LEU A 1027 -9.55 -7.38 -6.42
CA LEU A 1027 -9.02 -8.47 -5.60
C LEU A 1027 -10.16 -9.45 -5.31
N VAL A 1028 -9.99 -10.70 -5.72
CA VAL A 1028 -10.84 -11.83 -5.35
C VAL A 1028 -10.18 -12.49 -4.14
N ILE A 1029 -10.77 -12.31 -2.97
CA ILE A 1029 -10.25 -12.81 -1.70
C ILE A 1029 -11.19 -13.90 -1.18
N ARG A 1030 -10.65 -15.07 -0.86
CA ARG A 1030 -11.39 -16.15 -0.21
C ARG A 1030 -10.70 -16.58 1.06
N LEU A 1031 -11.42 -16.64 2.19
CA LEU A 1031 -10.86 -17.24 3.40
C LEU A 1031 -10.83 -18.76 3.26
N LEU A 1032 -9.67 -19.38 3.44
CA LEU A 1032 -9.51 -20.83 3.41
C LEU A 1032 -9.68 -21.41 4.81
N THR A 1033 -8.82 -21.00 5.75
CA THR A 1033 -8.85 -21.48 7.13
C THR A 1033 -8.05 -20.57 8.06
N VAL A 1034 -8.29 -20.69 9.36
CA VAL A 1034 -7.46 -20.10 10.42
C VAL A 1034 -6.66 -21.24 11.06
N GLY A 1035 -5.36 -21.05 11.22
CA GLY A 1035 -4.50 -22.01 11.90
C GLY A 1035 -4.65 -22.01 13.42
N GLU A 1036 -4.11 -23.04 14.06
CA GLU A 1036 -3.91 -23.05 15.50
C GLU A 1036 -2.94 -21.95 15.94
N ALA A 1037 -3.00 -21.60 17.22
CA ALA A 1037 -2.04 -20.67 17.80
C ALA A 1037 -0.64 -21.28 17.84
N HIS A 1038 0.34 -20.53 17.38
CA HIS A 1038 1.75 -20.83 17.51
C HIS A 1038 2.22 -20.57 18.94
N ALA A 1039 3.37 -21.14 19.31
CA ALA A 1039 3.96 -20.97 20.64
C ALA A 1039 4.31 -19.51 20.98
N ASP A 1040 4.46 -18.64 19.98
CA ASP A 1040 4.72 -17.21 20.15
C ASP A 1040 3.44 -16.36 20.34
N GLY A 1041 2.27 -16.99 20.45
CA GLY A 1041 0.98 -16.32 20.63
C GLY A 1041 0.37 -15.78 19.33
N THR A 1042 0.93 -16.11 18.16
CA THR A 1042 0.36 -15.71 16.87
C THR A 1042 -0.50 -16.81 16.24
N ARG A 1043 -1.46 -16.46 15.39
CA ARG A 1043 -2.17 -17.38 14.49
C ARG A 1043 -1.87 -17.02 13.05
N THR A 1044 -1.80 -18.03 12.19
CA THR A 1044 -1.70 -17.84 10.75
C THR A 1044 -3.08 -18.00 10.09
N VAL A 1045 -3.54 -16.96 9.40
CA VAL A 1045 -4.78 -16.97 8.61
C VAL A 1045 -4.44 -17.22 7.14
N PHE A 1046 -5.10 -18.18 6.52
CA PHE A 1046 -4.86 -18.59 5.13
C PHE A 1046 -5.99 -18.08 4.22
N PHE A 1047 -5.60 -17.33 3.20
CA PHE A 1047 -6.48 -16.81 2.16
C PHE A 1047 -6.10 -17.38 0.80
N GLU A 1048 -7.04 -17.31 -0.13
CA GLU A 1048 -6.76 -17.28 -1.55
C GLU A 1048 -6.94 -15.85 -2.05
N LEU A 1049 -5.96 -15.31 -2.77
CA LEU A 1049 -5.99 -13.97 -3.36
C LEU A 1049 -5.73 -14.10 -4.86
N ASN A 1050 -6.74 -13.80 -5.69
CA ASN A 1050 -6.69 -13.92 -7.15
C ASN A 1050 -6.20 -15.32 -7.60
N GLY A 1051 -6.75 -16.37 -7.00
CA GLY A 1051 -6.37 -17.77 -7.27
C GLY A 1051 -5.08 -18.23 -6.61
N GLN A 1052 -4.53 -17.47 -5.64
CA GLN A 1052 -3.23 -17.78 -5.04
C GLN A 1052 -3.29 -17.94 -3.53
N PRO A 1053 -2.70 -19.01 -2.95
CA PRO A 1053 -2.60 -19.13 -1.52
C PRO A 1053 -1.76 -17.98 -0.96
N ARG A 1054 -2.27 -17.37 0.10
CA ARG A 1054 -1.64 -16.33 0.89
C ARG A 1054 -1.85 -16.65 2.35
N SER A 1055 -0.90 -16.28 3.18
CA SER A 1055 -1.00 -16.42 4.62
C SER A 1055 -0.59 -15.12 5.30
N VAL A 1056 -1.31 -14.75 6.36
CA VAL A 1056 -0.97 -13.61 7.20
C VAL A 1056 -0.92 -14.07 8.65
N SER A 1057 0.14 -13.74 9.37
CA SER A 1057 0.25 -14.02 10.81
C SER A 1057 -0.19 -12.81 11.61
N VAL A 1058 -1.01 -13.05 12.64
CA VAL A 1058 -1.57 -12.02 13.52
C VAL A 1058 -1.44 -12.48 14.97
N VAL A 1059 -1.16 -11.56 15.89
CA VAL A 1059 -1.15 -11.83 17.34
C VAL A 1059 -2.57 -12.14 17.81
N ASP A 1060 -2.76 -13.26 18.49
CA ASP A 1060 -4.03 -13.62 19.13
C ASP A 1060 -4.11 -13.01 20.53
N ARG A 1061 -4.88 -11.93 20.66
CA ARG A 1061 -4.97 -11.17 21.92
C ARG A 1061 -5.69 -11.93 23.03
N THR A 1062 -6.36 -13.04 22.72
CA THR A 1062 -6.95 -13.89 23.76
C THR A 1062 -5.89 -14.65 24.57
N LEU A 1063 -4.66 -14.75 24.03
CA LEU A 1063 -3.54 -15.47 24.64
C LEU A 1063 -2.55 -14.55 25.38
N GLU A 1064 -2.70 -13.21 25.30
CA GLU A 1064 -1.80 -12.25 25.96
C GLU A 1064 -1.72 -12.43 27.49
N GLY A 1065 -2.75 -13.00 28.13
CA GLY A 1065 -2.73 -13.34 29.55
C GLY A 1065 -2.00 -14.63 29.92
N THR A 1066 -1.54 -15.43 28.93
CA THR A 1066 -0.92 -16.75 29.13
C THR A 1066 0.58 -16.77 28.82
N ILE A 1067 1.14 -15.66 28.30
CA ILE A 1067 2.54 -15.53 27.86
C ILE A 1067 3.33 -14.59 28.81
N GLN A 1068 3.00 -14.58 30.10
CA GLN A 1068 3.84 -13.98 31.15
C GLN A 1068 4.49 -15.04 32.04
#